data_AF-Q090F2-F1
#
_entry.id   AF-Q090F2-F1
#
_cell.length_a   1.000
_cell.length_b   1.000
_cell.length_c   1.000
_cell.angle_alpha   90.00
_cell.angle_beta   90.00
_cell.angle_gamma   90.00
#
_symmetry.space_group_name_H-M   'P 1'
#
loop_
_entity.id
_entity.type
_entity.pdbx_description
1 polymer ?
#
loop_
_entity_poly.entity_id
_entity_poly.type
_entity_poly.pdbx_seq_one_letter_code
_entity_poly.pdbx_strand_id
1 'polypeptide(L)'
;MRHVAKLTACCALLGAATSWAIVPPESGPGTLASKAFFKPELSLTISNVPLRELQPQMSTAGLRSWDAFFARNGRDFNVYLDARTGTPTSIQGSIPLIPGDGVGNRVTLDGLRQRLGRNIQQVDAATIADLIVQFIADNQDAMAVDPLMLGEPRVTQITPHLWQVHIPQVIDGVTVRHSRVAATISHGNLILIGTEAWSTPQQLSVRPTVAPEQAIAFAGDRLGLLETPSVLWMQPTLEIVPQVRADAQRGQTFIGKVGQGYTYNLAWTYGFQQPGEMEHWKVTVDAQSGEVLAMEDDNHYLDSTIKGGVYPTTNIETCADNTVCGTIQPNSPMPWANTGFASPNNYTDGAGVYNYSSGTVTTTLNGKYVKISDTCGTPSFSSTTGNIDMGGETGDHDCVTDGGGTGNTASARSCFYELNKLKEQARGWLPTNTWLQGQLTANVNINNTCNAFWSPLETTVNFYRSGGGCRNTGEIGAVFDHEWGHGIDDFDANGTLSNSSEGYADIAAIYRLQTSCVGFGFFHTSDRGCGKTLDGSGYNQNEALTGAAWCNTNCSGVRDADWEKHVNKTPATPADFTCTRCTASSGLCGKQVHCSAAPVRQAAWDFVARDLRAAPYNYDSNTAFMVANKIFYQGSGNVGTWHGCNCTAGTSDGCGATNGYMQWLAADDDNGDLADGTPHMTALYAAYNRHKIACATPAPVDSVCTNAPAVAPTPTVTAGDGQVALQWTPVNNASEYWVMKTEGFAGCDFGKAKVATVTTPGYVDNEVANGRAYCYSIVAASSNAACYSKSSTCTCVTPTCAAPSVPTLGAPNTGTTGVELAAVLDWADSASGAYDVQVASDAAFTNVVASATGVMTSQWSVSPSLNISTTYYWRVRASNSCGGVSDWSAPRSFTTRGCVTLQAPSLSSPTNNATDVDPILALDWSDRTSATGYEVQVATDEAFSTLVASTTTAASLWAPQTALNSNTTYYWRVRSTDVCGPSVFSNVSKFTTGNVCVPTLATYDTTLKTPACAAGCACDTGPTLINGRGTMTGGNETNRPNTLGGTCVDGNSGTYHSDESLDRMSIKTLDDGPFYAGKQVELAVTIWCYGTTDYLDLYYTTKAAKPSWNTLATNIQPCTAADAGKAKTFTHRFPLQKTVTGLQAVRAQFRYQSTAGTCSSGNYNDRDDLVFTVSPR
;
A
#
# COMPACT_ATOMS: atom_id res chain seq x y z
N MET A 1 13.32 -55.58 26.74
CA MET A 1 14.39 -56.54 26.39
C MET A 1 14.53 -56.62 24.88
N ARG A 2 15.75 -56.81 24.37
CA ARG A 2 16.15 -57.33 23.04
C ARG A 2 15.69 -56.59 21.76
N HIS A 3 16.68 -56.01 21.09
CA HIS A 3 16.71 -55.64 19.66
C HIS A 3 16.70 -56.87 18.72
N VAL A 4 16.57 -56.59 17.39
CA VAL A 4 17.24 -57.16 16.19
C VAL A 4 16.23 -57.26 15.02
N ALA A 5 16.48 -56.88 13.75
CA ALA A 5 17.43 -55.93 13.12
C ALA A 5 17.04 -55.63 11.64
N LYS A 6 17.40 -54.43 11.15
CA LYS A 6 17.85 -53.97 9.78
C LYS A 6 17.53 -54.82 8.51
N LEU A 7 17.25 -54.27 7.32
CA LEU A 7 17.95 -53.19 6.57
C LEU A 7 17.04 -52.41 5.57
N THR A 8 17.36 -51.11 5.35
CA THR A 8 17.21 -50.21 4.15
C THR A 8 16.28 -50.57 2.96
N ALA A 9 15.53 -49.66 2.32
CA ALA A 9 15.26 -48.20 2.44
C ALA A 9 14.02 -47.85 1.52
N CYS A 10 13.59 -46.62 1.17
CA CYS A 10 14.00 -45.22 1.42
C CYS A 10 12.82 -44.23 1.12
N CYS A 11 12.92 -42.96 1.56
CA CYS A 11 12.03 -41.80 1.26
C CYS A 11 10.52 -41.93 1.66
N ALA A 12 9.77 -40.89 2.05
CA ALA A 12 10.07 -39.55 2.61
C ALA A 12 8.78 -38.99 3.29
N LEU A 13 8.94 -37.99 4.19
CA LEU A 13 8.06 -36.87 4.61
C LEU A 13 6.59 -36.83 4.10
N LEU A 14 5.55 -36.37 4.82
CA LEU A 14 5.35 -35.72 6.13
C LEU A 14 3.84 -35.76 6.46
N GLY A 15 3.41 -35.49 7.71
CA GLY A 15 1.97 -35.40 8.04
C GLY A 15 1.62 -34.60 9.29
N ALA A 16 0.39 -34.07 9.31
CA ALA A 16 -0.27 -33.23 10.34
C ALA A 16 0.27 -31.79 10.50
N ALA A 17 -0.54 -30.74 10.56
CA ALA A 17 -1.79 -30.62 11.32
C ALA A 17 -2.91 -29.78 10.64
N THR A 18 -4.07 -29.73 11.30
CA THR A 18 -5.37 -29.21 10.84
C THR A 18 -5.63 -27.73 11.12
N SER A 19 -6.44 -27.07 10.29
CA SER A 19 -7.17 -25.84 10.64
C SER A 19 -8.63 -25.89 10.18
N TRP A 20 -9.52 -25.27 10.95
CA TRP A 20 -10.94 -25.08 10.58
C TRP A 20 -11.07 -23.85 9.68
N ALA A 21 -11.98 -23.89 8.69
CA ALA A 21 -12.33 -22.74 7.87
C ALA A 21 -13.81 -22.35 8.07
N ILE A 22 -14.03 -21.08 8.39
CA ILE A 22 -15.35 -20.44 8.47
C ILE A 22 -15.74 -19.96 7.08
N VAL A 23 -17.02 -20.08 6.72
CA VAL A 23 -17.58 -19.62 5.44
C VAL A 23 -17.83 -18.10 5.47
N PRO A 24 -17.33 -17.31 4.50
CA PRO A 24 -17.84 -15.97 4.20
C PRO A 24 -19.01 -16.02 3.18
N PRO A 25 -19.88 -15.00 3.14
CA PRO A 25 -21.14 -15.04 2.41
C PRO A 25 -21.03 -14.70 0.90
N GLU A 26 -22.18 -14.87 0.24
CA GLU A 26 -22.48 -14.74 -1.19
C GLU A 26 -21.88 -13.50 -1.88
N SER A 27 -21.25 -13.72 -3.04
CA SER A 27 -20.89 -12.66 -3.99
C SER A 27 -21.93 -12.52 -5.10
N GLY A 28 -22.60 -11.37 -5.16
CA GLY A 28 -23.37 -10.93 -6.33
C GLY A 28 -22.48 -10.63 -7.56
N PRO A 29 -23.06 -10.11 -8.66
CA PRO A 29 -22.32 -9.88 -9.91
C PRO A 29 -21.15 -8.91 -9.73
N GLY A 30 -20.02 -9.23 -10.36
CA GLY A 30 -18.72 -8.69 -10.00
C GLY A 30 -18.51 -7.21 -10.30
N THR A 31 -17.88 -6.52 -9.34
CA THR A 31 -17.13 -5.27 -9.58
C THR A 31 -15.79 -5.59 -10.23
N LEU A 32 -15.28 -4.70 -11.09
CA LEU A 32 -13.96 -4.87 -11.72
C LEU A 32 -12.84 -4.97 -10.68
N ALA A 33 -12.96 -4.25 -9.56
CA ALA A 33 -12.03 -4.29 -8.43
C ALA A 33 -11.83 -5.69 -7.83
N SER A 34 -12.88 -6.53 -7.78
CA SER A 34 -12.76 -7.94 -7.35
C SER A 34 -11.93 -8.82 -8.29
N LYS A 35 -11.65 -8.32 -9.49
CA LYS A 35 -10.88 -8.95 -10.57
C LYS A 35 -9.55 -8.24 -10.84
N ALA A 36 -9.20 -7.21 -10.06
CA ALA A 36 -7.86 -6.64 -10.09
C ALA A 36 -6.84 -7.68 -9.62
N PHE A 37 -5.77 -7.87 -10.38
CA PHE A 37 -4.70 -8.79 -10.00
C PHE A 37 -3.39 -8.35 -10.65
N PHE A 38 -2.29 -8.60 -9.94
CA PHE A 38 -0.95 -8.40 -10.44
C PHE A 38 -0.21 -9.73 -10.30
N LYS A 39 0.28 -10.29 -11.42
CA LYS A 39 1.12 -11.49 -11.35
C LYS A 39 2.36 -11.21 -10.52
N PRO A 40 2.64 -11.92 -9.40
CA PRO A 40 3.80 -11.64 -8.55
C PRO A 40 5.14 -11.65 -9.29
N GLU A 41 5.23 -12.40 -10.38
CA GLU A 41 6.38 -12.47 -11.27
C GLU A 41 6.70 -11.12 -11.93
N LEU A 42 5.71 -10.24 -12.13
CA LEU A 42 5.93 -8.88 -12.63
C LEU A 42 6.60 -7.95 -11.58
N SER A 43 6.74 -8.40 -10.32
CA SER A 43 7.33 -7.62 -9.23
C SER A 43 8.86 -7.69 -9.26
N LEU A 44 9.48 -6.72 -9.92
CA LEU A 44 10.93 -6.60 -10.03
C LEU A 44 11.56 -6.16 -8.70
N THR A 45 11.95 -7.13 -7.89
CA THR A 45 12.74 -6.87 -6.67
C THR A 45 14.23 -6.73 -7.01
N ILE A 46 14.77 -5.51 -6.96
CA ILE A 46 16.19 -5.23 -7.26
C ILE A 46 17.05 -5.52 -6.02
N SER A 47 18.21 -6.16 -6.21
CA SER A 47 19.23 -6.31 -5.17
C SER A 47 20.44 -5.41 -5.45
N ASN A 48 21.11 -4.92 -4.41
CA ASN A 48 22.34 -4.12 -4.54
C ASN A 48 23.48 -4.85 -3.84
N VAL A 49 24.11 -5.79 -4.55
CA VAL A 49 25.21 -6.60 -4.00
C VAL A 49 26.55 -5.99 -4.42
N PRO A 50 27.47 -5.68 -3.49
CA PRO A 50 28.82 -5.22 -3.83
C PRO A 50 29.53 -6.19 -4.78
N LEU A 51 30.20 -5.67 -5.82
CA LEU A 51 30.93 -6.45 -6.82
C LEU A 51 31.84 -7.52 -6.18
N ARG A 52 32.56 -7.17 -5.10
CA ARG A 52 33.45 -8.07 -4.35
C ARG A 52 32.75 -9.33 -3.79
N GLU A 53 31.46 -9.26 -3.50
CA GLU A 53 30.67 -10.35 -2.93
C GLU A 53 30.11 -11.28 -4.03
N LEU A 54 29.92 -10.77 -5.25
CA LEU A 54 29.57 -11.58 -6.42
C LEU A 54 30.78 -12.07 -7.23
N GLN A 55 31.97 -11.46 -7.09
CA GLN A 55 33.21 -11.89 -7.76
C GLN A 55 33.48 -13.41 -7.69
N PRO A 56 33.31 -14.11 -6.55
CA PRO A 56 33.49 -15.57 -6.48
C PRO A 56 32.47 -16.39 -7.31
N GLN A 57 31.37 -15.77 -7.71
CA GLN A 57 30.26 -16.38 -8.47
C GLN A 57 30.27 -15.96 -9.96
N MET A 58 31.19 -15.07 -10.35
CA MET A 58 31.32 -14.58 -11.73
C MET A 58 32.02 -15.56 -12.66
N SER A 59 31.73 -15.43 -13.96
CA SER A 59 32.51 -16.12 -15.00
C SER A 59 33.87 -15.46 -15.21
N THR A 60 34.83 -16.21 -15.75
CA THR A 60 36.15 -15.70 -16.18
C THR A 60 36.05 -14.61 -17.26
N ALA A 61 34.90 -14.46 -17.93
CA ALA A 61 34.65 -13.33 -18.82
C ALA A 61 34.24 -12.07 -18.02
N GLY A 62 33.30 -12.20 -17.07
CA GLY A 62 32.86 -11.09 -16.21
C GLY A 62 33.98 -10.52 -15.33
N LEU A 63 34.84 -11.37 -14.76
CA LEU A 63 36.00 -10.88 -14.02
C LEU A 63 36.95 -10.05 -14.90
N ARG A 64 37.21 -10.51 -16.13
CA ARG A 64 38.05 -9.77 -17.10
C ARG A 64 37.41 -8.47 -17.58
N SER A 65 36.08 -8.38 -17.67
CA SER A 65 35.42 -7.13 -18.07
C SER A 65 35.54 -6.07 -16.97
N TRP A 66 35.40 -6.45 -15.70
CA TRP A 66 35.65 -5.55 -14.56
C TRP A 66 37.13 -5.16 -14.43
N ASP A 67 38.08 -6.08 -14.63
CA ASP A 67 39.51 -5.72 -14.69
C ASP A 67 39.80 -4.72 -15.83
N ALA A 68 39.15 -4.87 -17.00
CA ALA A 68 39.28 -3.94 -18.11
C ALA A 68 38.63 -2.58 -17.82
N PHE A 69 37.48 -2.56 -17.14
CA PHE A 69 36.86 -1.32 -16.65
C PHE A 69 37.79 -0.57 -15.70
N PHE A 70 38.37 -1.26 -14.72
CA PHE A 70 39.28 -0.64 -13.75
C PHE A 70 40.61 -0.21 -14.37
N ALA A 71 41.10 -0.94 -15.39
CA ALA A 71 42.28 -0.55 -16.14
C ALA A 71 42.06 0.73 -17.00
N ARG A 72 40.82 0.98 -17.46
CA ARG A 72 40.46 2.19 -18.23
C ARG A 72 40.14 3.39 -17.34
N ASN A 73 39.38 3.19 -16.26
CA ASN A 73 38.77 4.29 -15.50
C ASN A 73 39.43 4.54 -14.12
N GLY A 74 40.34 3.67 -13.66
CA GLY A 74 40.89 3.67 -12.30
C GLY A 74 40.23 2.63 -11.40
N ARG A 75 40.75 2.44 -10.18
CA ARG A 75 40.26 1.41 -9.23
C ARG A 75 39.35 1.94 -8.12
N ASP A 76 39.21 3.26 -8.01
CA ASP A 76 38.49 3.93 -6.91
C ASP A 76 36.98 4.04 -7.21
N PHE A 77 36.31 2.88 -7.29
CA PHE A 77 34.88 2.80 -7.55
C PHE A 77 34.16 1.88 -6.57
N ASN A 78 33.02 2.33 -6.04
CA ASN A 78 32.07 1.44 -5.39
C ASN A 78 31.11 0.92 -6.46
N VAL A 79 31.23 -0.37 -6.79
CA VAL A 79 30.38 -1.06 -7.76
C VAL A 79 29.41 -1.97 -7.03
N TYR A 80 28.12 -1.74 -7.27
CA TYR A 80 27.00 -2.59 -6.85
C TYR A 80 26.34 -3.17 -8.09
N LEU A 81 25.98 -4.45 -8.01
CA LEU A 81 25.33 -5.21 -9.05
C LEU A 81 23.98 -5.72 -8.55
N ASP A 82 22.99 -5.82 -9.43
CA ASP A 82 21.86 -6.70 -9.17
C ASP A 82 22.28 -8.13 -9.51
N ALA A 83 22.23 -9.02 -8.52
CA ALA A 83 22.51 -10.43 -8.72
C ALA A 83 21.57 -11.06 -9.77
N ARG A 84 20.37 -10.50 -9.98
CA ARG A 84 19.37 -11.03 -10.91
C ARG A 84 19.71 -10.69 -12.37
N THR A 85 20.14 -9.47 -12.65
CA THR A 85 20.51 -9.01 -14.00
C THR A 85 21.99 -9.20 -14.34
N GLY A 86 22.85 -9.24 -13.32
CA GLY A 86 24.30 -9.22 -13.48
C GLY A 86 24.87 -7.86 -13.91
N THR A 87 24.02 -6.87 -14.12
CA THR A 87 24.38 -5.50 -14.49
C THR A 87 24.66 -4.66 -13.23
N PRO A 88 25.45 -3.57 -13.34
CA PRO A 88 25.64 -2.66 -12.23
C PRO A 88 24.39 -1.82 -12.00
N THR A 89 23.85 -1.88 -10.79
CA THR A 89 22.84 -0.94 -10.32
C THR A 89 23.44 0.39 -9.92
N SER A 90 24.73 0.40 -9.55
CA SER A 90 25.45 1.61 -9.19
C SER A 90 26.96 1.42 -9.37
N ILE A 91 27.55 2.14 -10.32
CA ILE A 91 28.98 2.45 -10.38
C ILE A 91 29.13 3.87 -9.83
N GLN A 92 29.71 3.98 -8.65
CA GLN A 92 29.97 5.25 -7.97
C GLN A 92 31.47 5.52 -8.05
N GLY A 93 31.86 6.73 -8.47
CA GLY A 93 33.26 7.12 -8.57
C GLY A 93 33.39 8.56 -9.02
N SER A 94 34.49 8.91 -9.69
CA SER A 94 34.73 10.27 -10.18
C SER A 94 35.47 10.24 -11.51
N ILE A 95 34.71 10.31 -12.61
CA ILE A 95 35.26 10.24 -13.98
C ILE A 95 35.08 11.60 -14.68
N PRO A 96 36.14 12.38 -14.91
CA PRO A 96 36.07 13.62 -15.68
C PRO A 96 35.45 13.40 -17.07
N LEU A 97 34.28 14.01 -17.30
CA LEU A 97 33.49 13.76 -18.52
C LEU A 97 33.25 15.04 -19.34
N ILE A 98 32.95 16.16 -18.67
CA ILE A 98 32.77 17.49 -19.28
C ILE A 98 33.61 18.53 -18.51
N PRO A 99 33.89 19.72 -19.09
CA PRO A 99 34.49 20.82 -18.35
C PRO A 99 33.71 21.15 -17.08
N GLY A 100 34.44 21.23 -15.98
CA GLY A 100 33.90 21.47 -14.65
C GLY A 100 35.02 21.54 -13.61
N ASP A 101 34.62 21.89 -12.40
CA ASP A 101 35.43 22.16 -11.22
C ASP A 101 35.60 20.94 -10.30
N GLY A 102 35.11 19.77 -10.72
CA GLY A 102 35.17 18.53 -9.95
C GLY A 102 36.59 18.07 -9.69
N VAL A 103 36.81 17.40 -8.55
CA VAL A 103 38.15 16.94 -8.14
C VAL A 103 38.76 16.04 -9.22
N GLY A 104 39.99 16.38 -9.64
CA GLY A 104 40.70 15.69 -10.72
C GLY A 104 40.23 16.05 -12.14
N ASN A 105 39.19 16.85 -12.31
CA ASN A 105 38.70 17.25 -13.63
C ASN A 105 39.70 18.16 -14.36
N ARG A 106 40.02 17.79 -15.59
CA ARG A 106 40.88 18.57 -16.51
C ARG A 106 40.30 18.61 -17.93
N VAL A 107 39.02 18.25 -18.09
CA VAL A 107 38.36 18.25 -19.40
C VAL A 107 38.16 19.70 -19.85
N THR A 108 38.52 19.99 -21.10
CA THR A 108 38.32 21.31 -21.71
C THR A 108 37.36 21.21 -22.88
N LEU A 109 36.74 22.34 -23.28
CA LEU A 109 35.86 22.36 -24.47
C LEU A 109 36.63 21.93 -25.73
N ASP A 110 37.88 22.34 -25.90
CA ASP A 110 38.71 21.87 -27.02
C ASP A 110 39.04 20.37 -26.94
N GLY A 111 39.20 19.81 -25.73
CA GLY A 111 39.29 18.36 -25.53
C GLY A 111 38.01 17.63 -25.97
N LEU A 112 36.83 18.16 -25.64
CA LEU A 112 35.55 17.61 -26.11
C LEU A 112 35.38 17.72 -27.64
N ARG A 113 35.79 18.85 -28.24
CA ARG A 113 35.77 19.03 -29.71
C ARG A 113 36.62 17.98 -30.42
N GLN A 114 37.79 17.65 -29.87
CA GLN A 114 38.65 16.59 -30.38
C GLN A 114 38.05 15.20 -30.15
N ARG A 115 37.48 14.94 -28.96
CA ARG A 115 36.87 13.65 -28.59
C ARG A 115 35.64 13.30 -29.43
N LEU A 116 34.75 14.26 -29.67
CA LEU A 116 33.48 14.06 -30.38
C LEU A 116 33.53 14.43 -31.88
N GLY A 117 34.67 14.91 -32.39
CA GLY A 117 34.87 15.20 -33.81
C GLY A 117 33.98 16.31 -34.40
N ARG A 118 33.23 17.04 -33.56
CA ARG A 118 32.30 18.12 -33.96
C ARG A 118 32.63 19.43 -33.26
N ASN A 119 32.15 20.54 -33.82
CA ASN A 119 32.31 21.85 -33.19
C ASN A 119 31.40 21.94 -31.95
N ILE A 120 31.97 22.31 -30.80
CA ILE A 120 31.29 22.43 -29.51
C ILE A 120 31.72 23.76 -28.92
N GLN A 121 30.78 24.70 -28.80
CA GLN A 121 31.03 26.03 -28.23
C GLN A 121 30.62 26.13 -26.76
N GLN A 122 29.74 25.23 -26.31
CA GLN A 122 29.26 25.08 -24.93
C GLN A 122 28.87 23.62 -24.70
N VAL A 123 28.76 23.19 -23.45
CA VAL A 123 28.17 21.88 -23.11
C VAL A 123 26.66 22.01 -23.13
N ASP A 124 26.00 21.19 -23.94
CA ASP A 124 24.54 21.12 -24.07
C ASP A 124 24.03 19.68 -23.89
N ALA A 125 22.71 19.52 -23.87
CA ALA A 125 22.04 18.23 -23.70
C ALA A 125 22.52 17.17 -24.72
N ALA A 126 22.75 17.55 -25.97
CA ALA A 126 23.24 16.64 -27.01
C ALA A 126 24.69 16.20 -26.75
N THR A 127 25.56 17.13 -26.33
CA THR A 127 26.95 16.84 -25.95
C THR A 127 27.03 15.89 -24.75
N ILE A 128 26.16 16.05 -23.77
CA ILE A 128 26.05 15.14 -22.62
C ILE A 128 25.53 13.77 -23.03
N ALA A 129 24.51 13.71 -23.89
CA ALA A 129 23.97 12.46 -24.44
C ALA A 129 25.06 11.67 -25.18
N ASP A 130 25.77 12.31 -26.12
CA ASP A 130 26.90 11.73 -26.85
C ASP A 130 27.95 11.13 -25.90
N LEU A 131 28.31 11.86 -24.83
CA LEU A 131 29.35 11.44 -23.88
C LEU A 131 28.93 10.29 -22.97
N ILE A 132 27.67 10.23 -22.54
CA ILE A 132 27.16 9.09 -21.76
C ILE A 132 26.98 7.86 -22.65
N VAL A 133 26.45 7.99 -23.87
CA VAL A 133 26.36 6.89 -24.83
C VAL A 133 27.76 6.36 -25.17
N GLN A 134 28.75 7.24 -25.39
CA GLN A 134 30.14 6.84 -25.58
C GLN A 134 30.72 6.15 -24.34
N PHE A 135 30.49 6.67 -23.13
CA PHE A 135 30.96 6.05 -21.89
C PHE A 135 30.39 4.63 -21.71
N ILE A 136 29.11 4.43 -22.03
CA ILE A 136 28.46 3.11 -22.03
C ILE A 136 29.13 2.20 -23.06
N ALA A 137 29.34 2.66 -24.29
CA ALA A 137 30.01 1.88 -25.34
C ALA A 137 31.45 1.48 -24.98
N ASP A 138 32.22 2.39 -24.38
CA ASP A 138 33.59 2.15 -23.90
C ASP A 138 33.64 1.14 -22.72
N ASN A 139 32.52 0.89 -22.05
CA ASN A 139 32.43 0.06 -20.84
C ASN A 139 31.36 -1.04 -20.91
N GLN A 140 30.83 -1.31 -22.11
CA GLN A 140 29.68 -2.19 -22.35
C GLN A 140 29.84 -3.60 -21.76
N ASP A 141 31.05 -4.19 -21.82
CA ASP A 141 31.33 -5.54 -21.28
C ASP A 141 31.19 -5.63 -19.75
N ALA A 142 31.47 -4.54 -19.04
CA ALA A 142 31.40 -4.48 -17.57
C ALA A 142 30.00 -4.04 -17.12
N MET A 143 29.38 -3.13 -17.87
CA MET A 143 28.00 -2.71 -17.64
C MET A 143 26.97 -3.76 -18.07
N ALA A 144 27.34 -4.69 -18.96
CA ALA A 144 26.43 -5.60 -19.67
C ALA A 144 25.24 -4.85 -20.32
N VAL A 145 25.54 -3.68 -20.89
CA VAL A 145 24.60 -2.80 -21.61
C VAL A 145 25.04 -2.74 -23.08
N ASP A 146 24.22 -3.27 -23.98
CA ASP A 146 24.41 -3.11 -25.42
C ASP A 146 23.99 -1.68 -25.85
N PRO A 147 24.88 -0.86 -26.46
CA PRO A 147 24.54 0.47 -26.94
C PRO A 147 23.41 0.50 -27.98
N LEU A 148 23.17 -0.60 -28.71
CA LEU A 148 22.05 -0.72 -29.65
C LEU A 148 20.68 -0.83 -28.94
N MET A 149 20.67 -1.10 -27.64
CA MET A 149 19.45 -1.16 -26.82
C MET A 149 19.16 0.14 -26.06
N LEU A 150 19.92 1.20 -26.30
CA LEU A 150 19.69 2.52 -25.73
C LEU A 150 18.61 3.25 -26.55
N GLY A 151 17.52 3.64 -25.89
CA GLY A 151 16.54 4.58 -26.46
C GLY A 151 17.06 6.02 -26.46
N GLU A 152 16.20 6.97 -26.84
CA GLU A 152 16.55 8.39 -26.88
C GLU A 152 16.96 8.94 -25.49
N PRO A 153 18.21 9.44 -25.33
CA PRO A 153 18.68 9.98 -24.05
C PRO A 153 17.92 11.25 -23.65
N ARG A 154 17.25 11.21 -22.49
CA ARG A 154 16.69 12.39 -21.83
C ARG A 154 17.75 12.98 -20.92
N VAL A 155 18.32 14.10 -21.34
CA VAL A 155 19.31 14.85 -20.56
C VAL A 155 18.67 16.10 -19.97
N THR A 156 18.79 16.27 -18.66
CA THR A 156 18.35 17.46 -17.94
C THR A 156 19.53 18.08 -17.21
N GLN A 157 19.79 19.37 -17.46
CA GLN A 157 20.66 20.16 -16.60
C GLN A 157 19.87 20.56 -15.34
N ILE A 158 20.20 19.96 -14.20
CA ILE A 158 19.54 20.20 -12.92
C ILE A 158 20.10 21.46 -12.26
N THR A 159 21.42 21.65 -12.36
CA THR A 159 22.12 22.89 -11.97
C THR A 159 23.25 23.15 -12.97
N PRO A 160 23.94 24.33 -12.94
CA PRO A 160 25.11 24.57 -13.80
C PRO A 160 26.18 23.47 -13.72
N HIS A 161 26.31 22.81 -12.56
CA HIS A 161 27.30 21.76 -12.32
C HIS A 161 26.71 20.34 -12.37
N LEU A 162 25.40 20.18 -12.18
CA LEU A 162 24.71 18.89 -12.06
C LEU A 162 23.83 18.59 -13.30
N TRP A 163 24.13 17.49 -13.98
CA TRP A 163 23.34 16.95 -15.08
C TRP A 163 22.85 15.55 -14.74
N GLN A 164 21.61 15.26 -15.09
CA GLN A 164 21.03 13.91 -15.01
C GLN A 164 20.68 13.42 -16.40
N VAL A 165 20.96 12.15 -16.66
CA VAL A 165 20.73 11.49 -17.94
C VAL A 165 19.94 10.22 -17.68
N HIS A 166 18.80 10.10 -18.34
CA HIS A 166 17.93 8.93 -18.32
C HIS A 166 17.85 8.37 -19.74
N ILE A 167 18.18 7.09 -19.90
CA ILE A 167 18.13 6.39 -21.18
C ILE A 167 17.28 5.13 -20.99
N PRO A 168 16.06 5.05 -21.55
CA PRO A 168 15.25 3.85 -21.46
C PRO A 168 15.87 2.71 -22.27
N GLN A 169 15.66 1.46 -21.85
CA GLN A 169 15.98 0.31 -22.72
C GLN A 169 14.94 0.19 -23.83
N VAL A 170 15.40 0.08 -25.06
CA VAL A 170 14.56 -0.14 -26.25
C VAL A 170 15.13 -1.33 -27.03
N ILE A 171 14.28 -2.27 -27.43
CA ILE A 171 14.68 -3.43 -28.25
C ILE A 171 13.83 -3.41 -29.51
N ASP A 172 14.47 -3.29 -30.68
CA ASP A 172 13.81 -3.20 -31.99
C ASP A 172 12.66 -2.16 -32.05
N GLY A 173 12.81 -1.05 -31.34
CA GLY A 173 11.82 0.04 -31.25
C GLY A 173 10.77 -0.10 -30.15
N VAL A 174 10.74 -1.20 -29.41
CA VAL A 174 9.81 -1.44 -28.29
C VAL A 174 10.51 -1.14 -26.96
N THR A 175 9.89 -0.32 -26.09
CA THR A 175 10.47 0.03 -24.78
C THR A 175 10.32 -1.14 -23.79
N VAL A 176 11.34 -1.37 -22.96
CA VAL A 176 11.31 -2.37 -21.88
C VAL A 176 10.87 -1.71 -20.57
N ARG A 177 9.79 -2.21 -19.96
CA ARG A 177 9.18 -1.66 -18.75
C ARG A 177 10.17 -1.65 -17.58
N HIS A 178 10.23 -0.51 -16.88
CA HIS A 178 11.14 -0.22 -15.76
C HIS A 178 12.64 -0.31 -16.06
N SER A 179 13.04 -0.70 -17.29
CA SER A 179 14.44 -0.90 -17.63
C SER A 179 15.08 0.36 -18.23
N ARG A 180 16.21 0.78 -17.65
CA ARG A 180 16.90 2.03 -18.01
C ARG A 180 18.35 2.08 -17.57
N VAL A 181 19.15 2.89 -18.26
CA VAL A 181 20.41 3.44 -17.72
C VAL A 181 20.12 4.82 -17.13
N ALA A 182 20.63 5.06 -15.93
CA ALA A 182 20.65 6.38 -15.30
C ALA A 182 22.09 6.81 -15.06
N ALA A 183 22.43 8.05 -15.39
CA ALA A 183 23.74 8.65 -15.13
C ALA A 183 23.58 10.04 -14.52
N THR A 184 24.48 10.39 -13.60
CA THR A 184 24.55 11.71 -12.95
C THR A 184 25.97 12.24 -13.05
N ILE A 185 26.11 13.43 -13.64
CA ILE A 185 27.36 14.16 -13.80
C ILE A 185 27.30 15.36 -12.85
N SER A 186 28.28 15.51 -11.96
CA SER A 186 28.35 16.64 -11.01
C SER A 186 29.74 17.28 -11.06
N HIS A 187 29.79 18.62 -11.08
CA HIS A 187 31.01 19.41 -11.26
C HIS A 187 31.85 18.93 -12.47
N GLY A 188 31.15 18.46 -13.50
CA GLY A 188 31.69 17.91 -14.74
C GLY A 188 32.28 16.49 -14.69
N ASN A 189 32.28 15.84 -13.52
CA ASN A 189 32.62 14.43 -13.38
C ASN A 189 31.36 13.57 -13.45
N LEU A 190 31.38 12.48 -14.22
CA LEU A 190 30.41 11.40 -14.06
C LEU A 190 30.65 10.74 -12.70
N ILE A 191 29.71 10.94 -11.76
CA ILE A 191 29.84 10.49 -10.37
C ILE A 191 29.05 9.22 -10.06
N LEU A 192 27.97 8.99 -10.83
CA LEU A 192 27.11 7.84 -10.70
C LEU A 192 26.64 7.41 -12.09
N ILE A 193 26.79 6.15 -12.43
CA ILE A 193 26.09 5.51 -13.55
C ILE A 193 25.63 4.12 -13.15
N GLY A 194 24.41 3.77 -13.50
CA GLY A 194 23.81 2.52 -13.10
C GLY A 194 22.66 2.13 -14.01
N THR A 195 22.23 0.89 -13.85
CA THR A 195 21.12 0.31 -14.59
C THR A 195 20.01 -0.10 -13.62
N GLU A 196 18.78 0.07 -14.02
CA GLU A 196 17.60 -0.40 -13.28
C GLU A 196 16.91 -1.44 -14.12
N ALA A 197 16.57 -2.60 -13.53
CA ALA A 197 15.91 -3.75 -14.18
C ALA A 197 16.51 -4.24 -15.53
N TRP A 198 17.71 -3.77 -15.88
CA TRP A 198 18.32 -3.99 -17.20
C TRP A 198 18.91 -5.37 -17.31
N SER A 199 18.42 -6.18 -18.25
CA SER A 199 19.20 -7.30 -18.76
C SER A 199 18.92 -7.49 -20.24
N THR A 200 19.78 -8.25 -20.91
CA THR A 200 19.66 -8.54 -22.35
C THR A 200 18.79 -9.79 -22.55
N PRO A 201 17.55 -9.67 -23.08
CA PRO A 201 16.69 -10.84 -23.25
C PRO A 201 17.29 -11.80 -24.29
N GLN A 202 17.46 -13.07 -23.91
CA GLN A 202 17.81 -14.09 -24.88
C GLN A 202 16.55 -14.56 -25.60
N GLN A 203 16.51 -14.41 -26.93
CA GLN A 203 15.47 -14.94 -27.83
C GLN A 203 14.05 -14.36 -27.65
N LEU A 204 13.92 -13.05 -27.40
CA LEU A 204 12.61 -12.38 -27.39
C LEU A 204 12.16 -11.96 -28.81
N SER A 205 10.92 -12.27 -29.19
CA SER A 205 10.29 -11.73 -30.40
C SER A 205 9.52 -10.45 -30.06
N VAL A 206 9.90 -9.32 -30.67
CA VAL A 206 9.17 -8.04 -30.56
C VAL A 206 7.96 -7.91 -31.50
N ARG A 207 7.70 -8.94 -32.33
CA ARG A 207 6.55 -8.95 -33.24
C ARG A 207 5.34 -9.55 -32.53
N PRO A 208 4.29 -8.78 -32.23
CA PRO A 208 3.10 -9.31 -31.58
C PRO A 208 2.33 -10.22 -32.55
N THR A 209 1.80 -11.34 -32.03
CA THR A 209 0.87 -12.22 -32.76
C THR A 209 -0.58 -11.88 -32.42
N VAL A 210 -0.82 -11.26 -31.26
CA VAL A 210 -2.09 -10.69 -30.82
C VAL A 210 -2.17 -9.24 -31.30
N ALA A 211 -3.22 -8.88 -32.02
CA ALA A 211 -3.50 -7.49 -32.39
C ALA A 211 -3.95 -6.66 -31.16
N PRO A 212 -3.72 -5.34 -31.11
CA PRO A 212 -4.10 -4.52 -29.96
C PRO A 212 -5.60 -4.56 -29.63
N GLU A 213 -6.47 -4.69 -30.64
CA GLU A 213 -7.91 -4.86 -30.46
C GLU A 213 -8.27 -6.24 -29.87
N GLN A 214 -7.51 -7.27 -30.24
CA GLN A 214 -7.64 -8.62 -29.67
C GLN A 214 -7.15 -8.66 -28.22
N ALA A 215 -6.12 -7.88 -27.86
CA ALA A 215 -5.66 -7.77 -26.48
C ALA A 215 -6.74 -7.18 -25.57
N ILE A 216 -7.45 -6.13 -26.03
CA ILE A 216 -8.61 -5.58 -25.31
C ILE A 216 -9.72 -6.63 -25.19
N ALA A 217 -9.99 -7.41 -26.25
CA ALA A 217 -11.00 -8.47 -26.22
C ALA A 217 -10.65 -9.61 -25.25
N PHE A 218 -9.42 -10.12 -25.26
CA PHE A 218 -8.97 -11.17 -24.32
C PHE A 218 -9.05 -10.71 -22.86
N ALA A 219 -8.75 -9.45 -22.60
CA ALA A 219 -8.98 -8.86 -21.29
C ALA A 219 -10.46 -8.71 -20.96
N GLY A 220 -11.29 -8.27 -21.91
CA GLY A 220 -12.75 -8.28 -21.79
C GLY A 220 -13.29 -9.65 -21.37
N ASP A 221 -12.94 -10.71 -22.10
CA ASP A 221 -13.33 -12.09 -21.82
C ASP A 221 -12.84 -12.55 -20.43
N ARG A 222 -11.56 -12.33 -20.12
CA ARG A 222 -10.93 -12.74 -18.84
C ARG A 222 -11.50 -12.02 -17.63
N LEU A 223 -11.99 -10.80 -17.83
CA LEU A 223 -12.62 -9.95 -16.81
C LEU A 223 -14.15 -10.03 -16.85
N GLY A 224 -14.74 -10.79 -17.78
CA GLY A 224 -16.19 -10.92 -17.94
C GLY A 224 -16.90 -9.60 -18.27
N LEU A 225 -16.28 -8.75 -19.08
CA LEU A 225 -16.90 -7.54 -19.61
C LEU A 225 -17.86 -7.94 -20.74
N LEU A 226 -19.10 -7.45 -20.69
CA LEU A 226 -20.12 -7.77 -21.69
C LEU A 226 -19.92 -7.02 -23.01
N GLU A 227 -19.20 -5.89 -22.97
CA GLU A 227 -18.88 -5.05 -24.11
C GLU A 227 -17.43 -4.54 -24.01
N THR A 228 -16.83 -4.22 -25.15
CA THR A 228 -15.50 -3.58 -25.23
C THR A 228 -15.57 -2.18 -24.62
N PRO A 229 -14.62 -1.78 -23.74
CA PRO A 229 -14.63 -0.43 -23.14
C PRO A 229 -14.67 0.68 -24.20
N SER A 230 -15.67 1.57 -24.08
CA SER A 230 -15.94 2.62 -25.07
C SER A 230 -15.04 3.86 -24.94
N VAL A 231 -14.36 4.01 -23.81
CA VAL A 231 -13.42 5.11 -23.53
C VAL A 231 -12.08 4.53 -23.05
N LEU A 232 -11.04 4.72 -23.85
CA LEU A 232 -9.66 4.41 -23.48
C LEU A 232 -8.93 5.72 -23.14
N TRP A 233 -8.51 5.88 -21.89
CA TRP A 233 -7.64 6.99 -21.47
C TRP A 233 -6.17 6.74 -21.86
N MET A 234 -5.78 5.48 -22.08
CA MET A 234 -4.51 5.11 -22.71
C MET A 234 -4.73 4.05 -23.79
N GLN A 235 -4.31 4.36 -25.01
CA GLN A 235 -4.39 3.44 -26.15
C GLN A 235 -3.41 2.26 -25.98
N PRO A 236 -3.70 1.07 -26.54
CA PRO A 236 -2.79 -0.08 -26.51
C PRO A 236 -1.39 0.26 -27.00
N THR A 237 -0.46 0.28 -26.07
CA THR A 237 0.95 0.57 -26.30
C THR A 237 1.72 -0.73 -26.14
N LEU A 238 2.56 -1.07 -27.12
CA LEU A 238 3.40 -2.26 -27.08
C LEU A 238 4.62 -1.98 -26.20
N GLU A 239 4.87 -2.84 -25.22
CA GLU A 239 6.05 -2.78 -24.37
C GLU A 239 6.59 -4.19 -24.07
N ILE A 240 7.83 -4.27 -23.62
CA ILE A 240 8.45 -5.52 -23.17
C ILE A 240 8.44 -5.52 -21.65
N VAL A 241 7.76 -6.46 -21.03
CA VAL A 241 7.59 -6.53 -19.57
C VAL A 241 8.51 -7.63 -19.01
N PRO A 242 9.54 -7.29 -18.21
CA PRO A 242 10.32 -8.28 -17.49
C PRO A 242 9.48 -8.99 -16.42
N GLN A 243 9.81 -10.25 -16.18
CA GLN A 243 9.22 -11.10 -15.14
C GLN A 243 10.33 -11.81 -14.36
N VAL A 244 10.18 -11.96 -13.05
CA VAL A 244 11.11 -12.73 -12.23
C VAL A 244 10.88 -14.22 -12.40
N ARG A 245 11.96 -14.96 -12.60
CA ARG A 245 11.92 -16.42 -12.72
C ARG A 245 11.59 -17.09 -11.38
N ALA A 246 10.47 -17.81 -11.36
CA ALA A 246 10.01 -18.57 -10.20
C ALA A 246 11.01 -19.64 -9.71
N ASP A 247 11.82 -20.23 -10.60
CA ASP A 247 12.84 -21.22 -10.23
C ASP A 247 14.13 -20.60 -9.65
N ALA A 248 14.25 -19.28 -9.70
CA ALA A 248 15.42 -18.53 -9.24
C ALA A 248 15.19 -17.80 -7.90
N GLN A 249 14.03 -17.99 -7.24
CA GLN A 249 13.67 -17.37 -5.98
C GLN A 249 13.33 -18.37 -4.87
N ARG A 250 13.63 -18.01 -3.63
CA ARG A 250 13.05 -18.63 -2.41
C ARG A 250 12.67 -17.51 -1.45
N GLY A 251 11.38 -17.16 -1.45
CA GLY A 251 10.95 -15.88 -0.86
C GLY A 251 11.56 -14.71 -1.64
N GLN A 252 11.94 -13.63 -0.95
CA GLN A 252 12.59 -12.48 -1.61
C GLN A 252 14.05 -12.74 -2.01
N THR A 253 14.68 -13.81 -1.49
CA THR A 253 16.07 -14.16 -1.76
C THR A 253 16.23 -14.77 -3.15
N PHE A 254 17.11 -14.18 -3.96
CA PHE A 254 17.55 -14.76 -5.23
C PHE A 254 18.51 -15.94 -4.97
N ILE A 255 18.24 -17.08 -5.58
CA ILE A 255 19.04 -18.31 -5.49
C ILE A 255 19.48 -18.83 -6.87
N GLY A 256 19.16 -18.10 -7.93
CA GLY A 256 19.59 -18.40 -9.29
C GLY A 256 21.05 -18.05 -9.56
N LYS A 257 21.51 -18.32 -10.79
CA LYS A 257 22.82 -17.86 -11.27
C LYS A 257 22.80 -16.37 -11.52
N VAL A 258 23.90 -15.69 -11.19
CA VAL A 258 24.05 -14.24 -11.43
C VAL A 258 23.76 -13.91 -12.90
N GLY A 259 22.86 -12.96 -13.13
CA GLY A 259 22.46 -12.51 -14.47
C GLY A 259 21.45 -13.38 -15.20
N GLN A 260 20.70 -14.24 -14.49
CA GLN A 260 19.67 -15.09 -15.09
C GLN A 260 18.31 -15.02 -14.36
N GLY A 261 18.03 -13.90 -13.68
CA GLY A 261 16.85 -13.73 -12.82
C GLY A 261 15.58 -13.26 -13.50
N TYR A 262 15.66 -12.67 -14.71
CA TYR A 262 14.49 -12.21 -15.47
C TYR A 262 14.23 -13.05 -16.72
N THR A 263 12.95 -13.32 -16.97
CA THR A 263 12.36 -13.62 -18.28
C THR A 263 11.63 -12.38 -18.81
N TYR A 264 11.19 -12.40 -20.06
CA TYR A 264 10.60 -11.25 -20.72
C TYR A 264 9.40 -11.65 -21.56
N ASN A 265 8.33 -10.87 -21.45
CA ASN A 265 7.11 -11.02 -22.24
C ASN A 265 6.91 -9.76 -23.07
N LEU A 266 6.51 -9.91 -24.33
CA LEU A 266 5.98 -8.79 -25.10
C LEU A 266 4.52 -8.58 -24.67
N ALA A 267 4.10 -7.38 -24.33
CA ALA A 267 2.76 -7.09 -23.85
C ALA A 267 2.15 -5.84 -24.47
N TRP A 268 0.84 -5.86 -24.64
CA TRP A 268 0.00 -4.68 -24.87
C TRP A 268 -0.46 -4.15 -23.52
N THR A 269 -0.27 -2.86 -23.29
CA THR A 269 -0.81 -2.18 -22.11
C THR A 269 -1.70 -1.04 -22.53
N TYR A 270 -2.90 -0.99 -21.96
CA TYR A 270 -3.90 0.03 -22.25
C TYR A 270 -4.64 0.42 -20.96
N GLY A 271 -5.34 1.55 -21.01
CA GLY A 271 -6.06 2.11 -19.88
C GLY A 271 -7.48 2.49 -20.28
N PHE A 272 -8.48 2.06 -19.50
CA PHE A 272 -9.89 2.36 -19.73
C PHE A 272 -10.62 2.77 -18.44
N GLN A 273 -11.78 3.38 -18.60
CA GLN A 273 -12.73 3.67 -17.53
C GLN A 273 -14.11 3.23 -18.01
N GLN A 274 -14.92 2.59 -17.15
CA GLN A 274 -16.31 2.31 -17.49
C GLN A 274 -17.20 3.52 -17.19
N PRO A 275 -18.20 3.83 -18.05
CA PRO A 275 -19.19 4.86 -17.74
C PRO A 275 -19.92 4.57 -16.42
N GLY A 276 -19.65 5.37 -15.39
CA GLY A 276 -20.23 5.21 -14.04
C GLY A 276 -19.31 4.61 -12.99
N GLU A 277 -18.10 4.16 -13.34
CA GLU A 277 -17.04 3.76 -12.39
C GLU A 277 -16.08 4.93 -12.11
N MET A 278 -15.52 4.99 -10.90
CA MET A 278 -14.49 5.98 -10.54
C MET A 278 -13.07 5.50 -10.90
N GLU A 279 -12.91 4.20 -11.05
CA GLU A 279 -11.65 3.48 -11.18
C GLU A 279 -11.02 3.63 -12.58
N HIS A 280 -9.74 4.01 -12.62
CA HIS A 280 -8.96 4.10 -13.85
C HIS A 280 -8.22 2.77 -14.05
N TRP A 281 -8.84 1.84 -14.78
CA TRP A 281 -8.29 0.51 -14.97
C TRP A 281 -7.15 0.50 -16.00
N LYS A 282 -5.96 0.10 -15.55
CA LYS A 282 -4.80 -0.19 -16.40
C LYS A 282 -4.65 -1.70 -16.54
N VAL A 283 -4.57 -2.19 -17.78
CA VAL A 283 -4.48 -3.62 -18.08
C VAL A 283 -3.23 -3.91 -18.91
N THR A 284 -2.49 -4.96 -18.53
CA THR A 284 -1.35 -5.51 -19.27
C THR A 284 -1.73 -6.90 -19.80
N VAL A 285 -1.61 -7.12 -21.11
CA VAL A 285 -1.96 -8.38 -21.79
C VAL A 285 -0.77 -8.87 -22.62
N ASP A 286 -0.39 -10.13 -22.47
CA ASP A 286 0.68 -10.76 -23.23
C ASP A 286 0.36 -10.76 -24.74
N ALA A 287 1.22 -10.13 -25.53
CA ALA A 287 1.03 -9.90 -26.96
C ALA A 287 1.41 -11.11 -27.84
N GLN A 288 1.80 -12.23 -27.23
CA GLN A 288 2.06 -13.50 -27.92
C GLN A 288 0.93 -14.54 -27.70
N SER A 289 0.32 -14.52 -26.52
CA SER A 289 -0.64 -15.54 -26.05
C SER A 289 -2.04 -15.02 -25.74
N GLY A 290 -2.22 -13.71 -25.54
CA GLY A 290 -3.46 -13.10 -25.10
C GLY A 290 -3.72 -13.22 -23.60
N GLU A 291 -2.78 -13.75 -22.82
CA GLU A 291 -2.93 -13.88 -21.37
C GLU A 291 -2.92 -12.50 -20.70
N VAL A 292 -3.93 -12.18 -19.90
CA VAL A 292 -3.90 -10.99 -19.04
C VAL A 292 -2.86 -11.19 -17.94
N LEU A 293 -1.84 -10.34 -17.93
CA LEU A 293 -0.71 -10.40 -17.00
C LEU A 293 -0.96 -9.57 -15.74
N ALA A 294 -1.63 -8.42 -15.88
CA ALA A 294 -2.05 -7.58 -14.75
C ALA A 294 -3.29 -6.75 -15.10
N MET A 295 -4.07 -6.43 -14.07
CA MET A 295 -5.12 -5.41 -14.05
C MET A 295 -5.00 -4.65 -12.73
N GLU A 296 -4.80 -3.34 -12.83
CA GLU A 296 -4.44 -2.43 -11.74
C GLU A 296 -5.37 -1.20 -11.78
N ASP A 297 -5.71 -0.63 -10.62
CA ASP A 297 -6.41 0.66 -10.53
C ASP A 297 -5.37 1.78 -10.37
N ASP A 298 -5.43 2.78 -11.25
CA ASP A 298 -4.49 3.91 -11.37
C ASP A 298 -4.93 5.14 -10.53
N ASN A 299 -6.00 5.02 -9.72
CA ASN A 299 -6.51 6.11 -8.88
C ASN A 299 -5.59 6.52 -7.72
N HIS A 300 -5.56 7.83 -7.44
CA HIS A 300 -5.12 8.39 -6.16
C HIS A 300 -6.29 8.35 -5.16
N TYR A 301 -6.15 7.57 -4.08
CA TYR A 301 -7.20 7.38 -3.09
C TYR A 301 -7.11 8.39 -1.93
N LEU A 302 -8.05 8.29 -0.98
CA LEU A 302 -8.07 9.14 0.21
C LEU A 302 -6.82 8.91 1.08
N ASP A 303 -6.08 9.97 1.36
CA ASP A 303 -5.05 9.94 2.39
C ASP A 303 -5.69 9.70 3.77
N SER A 304 -5.21 8.68 4.47
CA SER A 304 -5.67 8.31 5.82
C SER A 304 -4.55 8.40 6.84
N THR A 305 -4.94 8.56 8.11
CA THR A 305 -4.00 8.93 9.18
C THR A 305 -3.97 7.92 10.33
N ILE A 306 -2.78 7.74 10.91
CA ILE A 306 -2.59 7.11 12.22
C ILE A 306 -2.04 8.15 13.19
N LYS A 307 -2.76 8.42 14.28
CA LYS A 307 -2.46 9.46 15.27
C LYS A 307 -2.80 9.01 16.69
N GLY A 308 -2.33 9.74 17.70
CA GLY A 308 -2.64 9.51 19.11
C GLY A 308 -2.12 10.61 20.03
N GLY A 309 -2.44 10.52 21.32
CA GLY A 309 -1.98 11.44 22.36
C GLY A 309 -0.60 11.10 22.91
N VAL A 310 0.29 12.09 23.00
CA VAL A 310 1.69 11.93 23.51
C VAL A 310 2.06 12.99 24.55
N TYR A 311 2.98 12.67 25.46
CA TYR A 311 3.70 13.63 26.30
C TYR A 311 5.04 13.99 25.63
N PRO A 312 5.16 15.14 24.94
CA PRO A 312 6.38 15.47 24.20
C PRO A 312 7.53 16.00 25.06
N THR A 313 7.30 16.22 26.36
CA THR A 313 8.30 16.74 27.30
C THR A 313 8.32 15.96 28.60
N THR A 314 7.18 15.91 29.30
CA THR A 314 7.07 15.32 30.63
C THR A 314 5.59 15.18 31.04
N ASN A 315 5.34 14.34 32.01
CA ASN A 315 4.03 13.92 32.51
C ASN A 315 3.71 14.52 33.90
N ILE A 316 4.05 15.80 34.14
CA ILE A 316 3.89 16.45 35.47
C ILE A 316 2.52 17.04 35.79
N GLU A 317 1.65 17.18 34.79
CA GLU A 317 0.23 17.61 34.91
C GLU A 317 -0.06 18.95 35.61
N THR A 318 0.96 19.77 35.89
CA THR A 318 0.86 20.95 36.77
C THR A 318 1.29 22.25 36.07
N CYS A 319 0.46 22.74 35.17
CA CYS A 319 0.67 23.99 34.41
C CYS A 319 -0.58 24.86 34.34
N ALA A 320 -0.39 26.18 34.20
CA ALA A 320 -1.48 27.15 34.01
C ALA A 320 -1.73 27.49 32.53
N ASP A 321 -0.80 27.15 31.64
CA ASP A 321 -0.88 27.37 30.19
C ASP A 321 -0.15 26.26 29.40
N ASN A 322 -0.52 26.08 28.14
CA ASN A 322 -0.10 24.97 27.27
C ASN A 322 1.29 25.14 26.63
N THR A 323 2.07 26.14 27.01
CA THR A 323 3.33 26.47 26.33
C THR A 323 4.50 25.54 26.73
N VAL A 324 4.49 25.01 27.96
CA VAL A 324 5.50 24.04 28.43
C VAL A 324 4.87 23.05 29.42
N CYS A 325 5.26 21.78 29.29
CA CYS A 325 5.12 20.65 30.21
C CYS A 325 3.73 20.11 30.61
N GLY A 326 3.64 18.78 30.76
CA GLY A 326 2.70 18.12 31.67
C GLY A 326 1.42 17.52 31.08
N THR A 327 0.95 17.97 29.90
CA THR A 327 -0.31 17.54 29.30
C THR A 327 -0.10 16.70 28.03
N ILE A 328 -1.03 15.77 27.77
CA ILE A 328 -1.04 15.03 26.50
C ILE A 328 -1.37 15.99 25.35
N GLN A 329 -0.57 15.93 24.28
CA GLN A 329 -0.83 16.56 23.00
C GLN A 329 -1.61 15.59 22.09
N PRO A 330 -2.93 15.79 21.91
CA PRO A 330 -3.76 14.91 21.10
C PRO A 330 -3.44 15.06 19.60
N ASN A 331 -3.89 14.11 18.79
CA ASN A 331 -3.69 14.10 17.33
C ASN A 331 -2.22 14.18 16.87
N SER A 332 -1.27 13.76 17.70
CA SER A 332 0.12 13.64 17.25
C SER A 332 0.25 12.42 16.34
N PRO A 333 0.91 12.54 15.18
CA PRO A 333 0.98 11.46 14.20
C PRO A 333 1.80 10.30 14.75
N MET A 334 1.56 9.10 14.24
CA MET A 334 2.39 7.93 14.52
C MET A 334 3.32 7.70 13.32
N PRO A 335 4.48 8.36 13.26
CA PRO A 335 5.34 8.37 12.07
C PRO A 335 5.91 6.97 11.76
N TRP A 336 5.84 6.58 10.50
CA TRP A 336 6.21 5.25 9.99
C TRP A 336 5.62 4.07 10.78
N ALA A 337 4.41 4.22 11.31
CA ALA A 337 3.67 3.14 11.97
C ALA A 337 3.23 2.07 10.95
N ASN A 338 3.21 0.81 11.36
CA ASN A 338 2.73 -0.28 10.50
C ASN A 338 1.22 -0.15 10.27
N THR A 339 0.77 -0.46 9.06
CA THR A 339 -0.63 -0.39 8.64
C THR A 339 -1.29 -1.75 8.41
N GLY A 340 -0.48 -2.82 8.35
CA GLY A 340 -0.93 -4.18 8.00
C GLY A 340 -1.12 -4.41 6.48
N PHE A 341 -0.97 -3.38 5.65
CA PHE A 341 -1.03 -3.53 4.18
C PHE A 341 0.29 -4.02 3.57
N ALA A 342 0.25 -4.33 2.28
CA ALA A 342 1.45 -4.57 1.47
C ALA A 342 2.18 -3.26 1.13
N SER A 343 3.45 -3.36 0.73
CA SER A 343 4.21 -2.25 0.15
C SER A 343 3.51 -1.67 -1.08
N PRO A 344 3.49 -0.34 -1.30
CA PRO A 344 4.21 0.69 -0.54
C PRO A 344 3.49 1.16 0.75
N ASN A 345 2.21 0.84 0.93
CA ASN A 345 1.39 1.36 2.01
C ASN A 345 1.54 0.61 3.34
N ASN A 346 2.57 -0.24 3.50
CA ASN A 346 2.79 -1.07 4.68
C ASN A 346 3.22 -0.28 5.94
N TYR A 347 3.67 0.96 5.74
CA TYR A 347 3.90 1.94 6.79
C TYR A 347 3.30 3.29 6.40
N THR A 348 3.01 4.12 7.39
CA THR A 348 2.76 5.56 7.17
C THR A 348 4.05 6.30 6.78
N ASP A 349 3.90 7.55 6.39
CA ASP A 349 4.99 8.52 6.32
C ASP A 349 5.33 9.11 7.72
N GLY A 350 6.22 10.11 7.74
CA GLY A 350 6.63 10.87 8.92
C GLY A 350 5.57 11.84 9.48
N ALA A 351 4.47 12.07 8.76
CA ALA A 351 3.28 12.77 9.24
C ALA A 351 2.15 11.81 9.64
N GLY A 352 2.40 10.51 9.67
CA GLY A 352 1.39 9.49 10.02
C GLY A 352 0.34 9.29 8.93
N VAL A 353 0.57 9.81 7.73
CA VAL A 353 -0.31 9.72 6.56
C VAL A 353 0.06 8.50 5.71
N TYR A 354 -0.93 7.90 5.06
CA TYR A 354 -0.70 6.89 4.01
C TYR A 354 -1.88 6.85 3.03
N ASN A 355 -1.60 6.45 1.80
CA ASN A 355 -2.60 6.28 0.75
C ASN A 355 -3.51 5.08 1.07
N TYR A 356 -4.81 5.32 1.28
CA TYR A 356 -5.78 4.29 1.67
C TYR A 356 -6.91 4.16 0.64
N SER A 357 -6.95 3.00 -0.02
CA SER A 357 -8.01 2.64 -0.96
C SER A 357 -9.19 1.93 -0.30
N SER A 358 -8.91 0.85 0.43
CA SER A 358 -9.91 -0.01 1.08
C SER A 358 -9.26 -0.99 2.06
N GLY A 359 -10.08 -1.73 2.80
CA GLY A 359 -9.66 -2.86 3.64
C GLY A 359 -9.79 -2.57 5.14
N THR A 360 -8.87 -3.11 5.94
CA THR A 360 -8.77 -2.82 7.37
C THR A 360 -7.33 -2.52 7.70
N VAL A 361 -7.05 -1.24 8.01
CA VAL A 361 -5.76 -0.85 8.55
C VAL A 361 -5.61 -1.43 9.95
N THR A 362 -4.41 -1.90 10.29
CA THR A 362 -4.08 -2.35 11.63
C THR A 362 -2.71 -1.83 12.05
N THR A 363 -2.60 -1.31 13.27
CA THR A 363 -1.31 -0.90 13.83
C THR A 363 -1.06 -1.49 15.20
N THR A 364 0.22 -1.78 15.45
CA THR A 364 0.73 -2.35 16.70
C THR A 364 1.97 -1.61 17.20
N LEU A 365 2.26 -0.43 16.61
CA LEU A 365 3.50 0.33 16.80
C LEU A 365 4.79 -0.49 16.53
N ASN A 366 4.71 -1.47 15.62
CA ASN A 366 5.86 -2.16 15.04
C ASN A 366 6.29 -1.43 13.76
N GLY A 367 6.68 -0.16 13.91
CA GLY A 367 6.97 0.76 12.82
C GLY A 367 8.33 0.51 12.14
N LYS A 368 8.59 1.25 11.05
CA LYS A 368 9.77 1.07 10.19
C LYS A 368 11.10 1.28 10.94
N TYR A 369 11.17 2.33 11.77
CA TYR A 369 12.42 2.74 12.45
C TYR A 369 12.41 2.56 13.97
N VAL A 370 11.22 2.42 14.57
CA VAL A 370 11.01 2.18 16.00
C VAL A 370 9.93 1.11 16.15
N LYS A 371 10.12 0.21 17.11
CA LYS A 371 9.15 -0.81 17.52
C LYS A 371 8.91 -0.68 19.02
N ILE A 372 7.64 -0.62 19.44
CA ILE A 372 7.27 -0.68 20.85
C ILE A 372 7.15 -2.12 21.33
N SER A 373 7.61 -2.35 22.55
CA SER A 373 7.38 -3.54 23.36
C SER A 373 6.93 -3.08 24.74
N ASP A 374 5.63 -3.12 25.02
CA ASP A 374 5.05 -2.64 26.28
C ASP A 374 4.77 -3.82 27.23
N THR A 375 5.26 -3.73 28.47
CA THR A 375 5.05 -4.76 29.50
C THR A 375 3.58 -4.83 29.97
N CYS A 376 2.77 -3.79 29.72
CA CYS A 376 1.32 -3.80 29.93
C CYS A 376 0.59 -4.66 28.88
N GLY A 377 1.21 -4.92 27.72
CA GLY A 377 0.73 -5.82 26.67
C GLY A 377 0.95 -5.23 25.27
N THR A 378 0.24 -5.73 24.26
CA THR A 378 0.42 -5.29 22.87
C THR A 378 -0.52 -4.11 22.56
N PRO A 379 -0.05 -3.00 21.97
CA PRO A 379 -0.92 -2.05 21.27
C PRO A 379 -1.53 -2.76 20.06
N SER A 380 -2.83 -2.60 19.81
CA SER A 380 -3.53 -3.26 18.71
C SER A 380 -4.78 -2.49 18.32
N PHE A 381 -4.70 -1.75 17.22
CA PHE A 381 -5.80 -1.02 16.62
C PHE A 381 -6.18 -1.61 15.28
N SER A 382 -7.47 -1.49 14.92
CA SER A 382 -7.99 -1.78 13.59
C SER A 382 -9.02 -0.74 13.17
N SER A 383 -9.03 -0.35 11.89
CA SER A 383 -10.05 0.55 11.34
C SER A 383 -10.39 0.20 9.89
N THR A 384 -11.68 0.24 9.57
CA THR A 384 -12.22 0.04 8.21
C THR A 384 -12.37 1.36 7.43
N THR A 385 -12.06 2.50 8.06
CA THR A 385 -12.11 3.83 7.43
C THR A 385 -10.72 4.37 7.08
N GLY A 386 -9.67 3.54 7.21
CA GLY A 386 -8.26 3.91 7.08
C GLY A 386 -7.73 4.77 8.23
N ASN A 387 -8.57 5.52 8.92
CA ASN A 387 -8.14 6.41 9.98
C ASN A 387 -8.13 5.69 11.34
N ILE A 388 -7.00 5.79 12.05
CA ILE A 388 -6.82 5.33 13.43
C ILE A 388 -6.47 6.53 14.31
N ASP A 389 -7.29 6.78 15.33
CA ASP A 389 -6.91 7.60 16.47
C ASP A 389 -6.70 6.69 17.68
N MET A 390 -5.52 6.74 18.27
CA MET A 390 -5.11 5.91 19.41
C MET A 390 -5.51 6.50 20.76
N GLY A 391 -6.14 7.68 20.77
CA GLY A 391 -6.65 8.32 21.99
C GLY A 391 -5.55 8.75 22.96
N GLY A 392 -5.91 8.88 24.23
CA GLY A 392 -5.03 9.30 25.32
C GLY A 392 -5.48 10.58 26.00
N GLU A 393 -5.75 10.50 27.28
CA GLU A 393 -6.16 11.62 28.12
C GLU A 393 -5.03 12.11 29.05
N THR A 394 -5.06 13.39 29.44
CA THR A 394 -4.16 13.88 30.50
C THR A 394 -4.63 13.26 31.83
N GLY A 395 -3.76 12.55 32.51
CA GLY A 395 -4.08 11.58 33.56
C GLY A 395 -3.55 10.17 33.26
N ASP A 396 -3.32 9.86 31.98
CA ASP A 396 -2.77 8.57 31.57
C ASP A 396 -1.32 8.41 32.01
N HIS A 397 -1.05 7.44 32.88
CA HIS A 397 0.29 7.01 33.26
C HIS A 397 0.38 5.47 33.31
N ASP A 398 1.59 4.92 33.14
CA ASP A 398 1.88 3.50 33.29
C ASP A 398 1.03 2.60 32.37
N CYS A 399 0.15 1.74 32.93
CA CYS A 399 -0.74 0.86 32.16
C CYS A 399 -2.16 1.41 31.96
N VAL A 400 -2.40 2.71 32.20
CA VAL A 400 -3.68 3.33 31.85
C VAL A 400 -3.82 3.37 30.32
N THR A 401 -5.01 3.03 29.83
CA THR A 401 -5.31 2.94 28.40
C THR A 401 -6.81 3.10 28.12
N ASP A 402 -7.15 3.85 27.09
CA ASP A 402 -8.52 4.13 26.64
C ASP A 402 -9.06 3.08 25.63
N GLY A 403 -8.27 2.05 25.32
CA GLY A 403 -8.63 1.02 24.33
C GLY A 403 -7.52 0.75 23.32
N GLY A 404 -7.78 -0.13 22.35
CA GLY A 404 -6.78 -0.53 21.36
C GLY A 404 -5.65 -1.41 21.92
N GLY A 405 -6.01 -2.36 22.80
CA GLY A 405 -5.07 -3.30 23.42
C GLY A 405 -4.38 -2.75 24.67
N THR A 406 -3.96 -3.63 25.58
CA THR A 406 -3.41 -3.22 26.89
C THR A 406 -2.01 -2.59 26.82
N GLY A 407 -1.39 -2.57 25.63
CA GLY A 407 -0.16 -1.81 25.36
C GLY A 407 -0.39 -0.41 24.79
N ASN A 408 -1.63 0.04 24.59
CA ASN A 408 -1.89 1.43 24.17
C ASN A 408 -1.79 2.39 25.37
N THR A 409 -0.59 2.54 25.90
CA THR A 409 -0.29 3.42 27.03
C THR A 409 0.22 4.78 26.55
N ALA A 410 0.14 5.80 27.40
CA ALA A 410 0.78 7.08 27.12
C ALA A 410 2.30 6.91 26.88
N SER A 411 2.94 5.98 27.59
CA SER A 411 4.34 5.64 27.39
C SER A 411 4.62 5.08 25.99
N ALA A 412 3.84 4.10 25.54
CA ALA A 412 3.97 3.50 24.21
C ALA A 412 3.84 4.54 23.09
N ARG A 413 2.79 5.37 23.13
CA ARG A 413 2.54 6.42 22.11
C ARG A 413 3.64 7.49 22.12
N SER A 414 4.02 7.98 23.30
CA SER A 414 5.03 9.05 23.44
C SER A 414 6.40 8.59 22.99
N CYS A 415 6.84 7.43 23.47
CA CYS A 415 8.13 6.85 23.11
C CYS A 415 8.21 6.56 21.59
N PHE A 416 7.12 6.06 20.97
CA PHE A 416 7.09 5.81 19.53
C PHE A 416 7.23 7.10 18.70
N TYR A 417 6.48 8.15 19.04
CA TYR A 417 6.55 9.43 18.34
C TYR A 417 7.91 10.11 18.52
N GLU A 418 8.35 10.30 19.76
CA GLU A 418 9.55 11.08 20.09
C GLU A 418 10.83 10.41 19.53
N LEU A 419 11.00 9.09 19.67
CA LEU A 419 12.17 8.39 19.13
C LEU A 419 12.21 8.39 17.60
N ASN A 420 11.06 8.32 16.92
CA ASN A 420 11.02 8.45 15.46
C ASN A 420 11.45 9.85 15.00
N LYS A 421 11.01 10.91 15.70
CA LYS A 421 11.37 12.30 15.39
C LYS A 421 12.84 12.59 15.69
N LEU A 422 13.39 12.06 16.78
CA LEU A 422 14.82 12.12 17.08
C LEU A 422 15.67 11.38 16.03
N LYS A 423 15.25 10.17 15.61
CA LYS A 423 15.90 9.45 14.50
C LYS A 423 15.78 10.20 13.16
N GLU A 424 14.67 10.87 12.88
CA GLU A 424 14.49 11.72 11.70
C GLU A 424 15.50 12.88 11.69
N GLN A 425 15.61 13.58 12.82
CA GLN A 425 16.59 14.67 13.01
C GLN A 425 18.03 14.19 12.80
N ALA A 426 18.39 13.06 13.41
CA ALA A 426 19.72 12.47 13.27
C ALA A 426 20.00 12.01 11.82
N ARG A 427 19.05 11.37 11.13
CA ARG A 427 19.19 10.97 9.71
C ARG A 427 19.41 12.17 8.78
N GLY A 428 18.86 13.34 9.09
CA GLY A 428 19.12 14.56 8.32
C GLY A 428 20.61 14.98 8.32
N TRP A 429 21.34 14.70 9.40
CA TRP A 429 22.76 15.00 9.53
C TRP A 429 23.68 13.81 9.23
N LEU A 430 23.20 12.59 9.48
CA LEU A 430 23.91 11.31 9.33
C LEU A 430 23.12 10.32 8.44
N PRO A 431 22.83 10.66 7.17
CA PRO A 431 21.93 9.86 6.32
C PRO A 431 22.45 8.45 6.01
N THR A 432 23.77 8.24 6.10
CA THR A 432 24.46 6.97 5.82
C THR A 432 24.61 6.06 7.04
N ASN A 433 24.28 6.51 8.26
CA ASN A 433 24.39 5.67 9.46
C ASN A 433 23.34 4.54 9.42
N THR A 434 23.80 3.29 9.43
CA THR A 434 22.93 2.11 9.22
C THR A 434 22.04 1.81 10.42
N TRP A 435 22.45 2.14 11.65
CA TRP A 435 21.62 1.99 12.86
C TRP A 435 20.42 2.96 12.86
N LEU A 436 20.63 4.20 12.38
CA LEU A 436 19.55 5.16 12.18
C LEU A 436 18.51 4.73 11.12
N GLN A 437 18.94 3.94 10.13
CA GLN A 437 18.07 3.34 9.12
C GLN A 437 17.41 2.02 9.57
N GLY A 438 17.99 1.33 10.56
CA GLY A 438 17.43 0.12 11.15
C GLY A 438 16.26 0.38 12.12
N GLN A 439 15.60 -0.70 12.53
CA GLN A 439 14.52 -0.66 13.54
C GLN A 439 15.13 -0.70 14.96
N LEU A 440 14.82 0.30 15.79
CA LEU A 440 15.15 0.33 17.22
C LEU A 440 13.98 -0.26 18.02
N THR A 441 14.24 -1.19 18.94
CA THR A 441 13.20 -1.64 19.89
C THR A 441 13.23 -0.77 21.15
N ALA A 442 12.08 -0.24 21.52
CA ALA A 442 11.87 0.48 22.77
C ALA A 442 10.98 -0.35 23.71
N ASN A 443 11.55 -0.76 24.84
CA ASN A 443 10.84 -1.48 25.89
C ASN A 443 10.27 -0.48 26.90
N VAL A 444 8.96 -0.41 27.03
CA VAL A 444 8.26 0.55 27.90
C VAL A 444 7.52 -0.13 29.04
N ASN A 445 7.19 0.65 30.07
CA ASN A 445 6.49 0.19 31.27
C ASN A 445 7.13 -1.04 31.93
N ILE A 446 8.45 -1.18 31.90
CA ILE A 446 9.14 -2.27 32.59
C ILE A 446 8.82 -2.20 34.08
N ASN A 447 8.50 -3.34 34.70
CA ASN A 447 8.07 -3.44 36.10
C ASN A 447 9.25 -3.30 37.09
N ASN A 448 9.89 -2.13 37.03
CA ASN A 448 10.91 -1.60 37.93
C ASN A 448 10.68 -0.07 38.01
N THR A 449 11.46 0.66 38.80
CA THR A 449 11.19 2.09 39.10
C THR A 449 12.47 2.93 39.13
N CYS A 450 12.36 4.24 38.91
CA CYS A 450 13.45 5.21 39.09
C CYS A 450 14.70 4.98 38.21
N ASN A 451 14.57 4.43 37.01
CA ASN A 451 15.67 4.38 36.05
C ASN A 451 15.18 4.32 34.59
N ALA A 452 16.10 4.53 33.65
CA ALA A 452 16.00 4.08 32.27
C ALA A 452 17.40 3.54 31.86
N PHE A 453 17.53 2.83 30.74
CA PHE A 453 18.83 2.41 30.24
C PHE A 453 18.85 2.04 28.74
N TRP A 454 19.97 2.36 28.09
CA TRP A 454 20.42 1.72 26.84
C TRP A 454 21.02 0.33 27.11
N SER A 455 20.72 -0.63 26.23
CA SER A 455 21.32 -1.97 26.22
C SER A 455 22.10 -2.23 24.92
N PRO A 456 23.45 -2.09 24.94
CA PRO A 456 24.31 -2.36 23.78
C PRO A 456 24.10 -3.73 23.12
N LEU A 457 24.00 -4.77 23.96
CA LEU A 457 23.94 -6.17 23.49
C LEU A 457 22.61 -6.52 22.81
N GLU A 458 21.53 -5.87 23.21
CA GLU A 458 20.17 -6.13 22.75
C GLU A 458 19.69 -5.05 21.77
N THR A 459 20.48 -3.99 21.59
CA THR A 459 20.21 -2.77 20.82
C THR A 459 18.85 -2.13 21.14
N THR A 460 18.55 -2.03 22.44
CA THR A 460 17.26 -1.52 22.95
C THR A 460 17.41 -0.33 23.89
N VAL A 461 16.40 0.55 23.87
CA VAL A 461 16.17 1.56 24.92
C VAL A 461 15.06 1.08 25.86
N ASN A 462 15.24 1.27 27.16
CA ASN A 462 14.45 0.61 28.20
C ASN A 462 13.95 1.60 29.26
N PHE A 463 12.63 1.63 29.47
CA PHE A 463 11.97 2.62 30.31
C PHE A 463 11.09 1.97 31.39
N TYR A 464 11.14 2.52 32.60
CA TYR A 464 10.54 1.99 33.82
C TYR A 464 9.25 2.71 34.18
N ARG A 465 8.37 2.02 34.91
CA ARG A 465 7.13 2.59 35.45
C ARG A 465 7.38 3.62 36.54
N SER A 466 6.33 4.38 36.84
CA SER A 466 6.28 5.22 38.03
C SER A 466 6.44 4.40 39.31
N GLY A 467 6.98 5.03 40.35
CA GLY A 467 7.23 4.42 41.65
C GLY A 467 8.58 4.82 42.24
N GLY A 468 8.82 4.46 43.50
CA GLY A 468 10.05 4.84 44.22
C GLY A 468 10.25 6.34 44.45
N GLY A 469 9.26 7.18 44.13
CA GLY A 469 9.37 8.64 44.11
C GLY A 469 9.62 9.23 42.71
N CYS A 470 9.77 8.39 41.69
CA CYS A 470 9.96 8.81 40.30
C CYS A 470 8.69 8.61 39.47
N ARG A 471 8.53 9.44 38.43
CA ARG A 471 7.50 9.27 37.40
C ARG A 471 7.91 8.17 36.42
N ASN A 472 6.97 7.75 35.58
CA ASN A 472 7.25 6.84 34.47
C ASN A 472 8.32 7.44 33.55
N THR A 473 9.47 6.80 33.43
CA THR A 473 10.59 7.31 32.61
C THR A 473 10.32 7.16 31.11
N GLY A 474 9.33 6.33 30.77
CA GLY A 474 8.79 6.12 29.44
C GLY A 474 7.80 7.19 29.00
N GLU A 475 7.63 8.28 29.75
CA GLU A 475 6.71 9.41 29.44
C GLU A 475 7.43 10.77 29.49
N ILE A 476 8.78 10.78 29.39
CA ILE A 476 9.62 11.97 29.56
C ILE A 476 10.58 12.12 28.37
N GLY A 477 10.36 13.15 27.56
CA GLY A 477 11.12 13.46 26.34
C GLY A 477 12.62 13.42 26.52
N ALA A 478 13.11 14.06 27.59
CA ALA A 478 14.55 14.15 27.87
C ALA A 478 15.19 12.81 28.23
N VAL A 479 14.40 11.84 28.71
CA VAL A 479 14.90 10.49 29.02
C VAL A 479 14.92 9.63 27.75
N PHE A 480 13.93 9.77 26.86
CA PHE A 480 14.00 9.16 25.52
C PHE A 480 15.28 9.56 24.80
N ASP A 481 15.57 10.86 24.79
CA ASP A 481 16.71 11.44 24.08
C ASP A 481 18.05 11.01 24.70
N HIS A 482 18.10 10.88 26.03
CA HIS A 482 19.28 10.43 26.76
C HIS A 482 19.60 8.96 26.46
N GLU A 483 18.63 8.05 26.63
CA GLU A 483 18.87 6.61 26.36
C GLU A 483 19.12 6.34 24.88
N TRP A 484 18.47 7.09 23.98
CA TRP A 484 18.77 7.04 22.56
C TRP A 484 20.16 7.62 22.24
N GLY A 485 20.60 8.62 22.99
CA GLY A 485 21.91 9.26 22.88
C GLY A 485 23.06 8.29 23.12
N HIS A 486 22.93 7.40 24.12
CA HIS A 486 23.83 6.26 24.28
C HIS A 486 23.81 5.33 23.06
N GLY A 487 22.64 5.07 22.48
CA GLY A 487 22.51 4.23 21.30
C GLY A 487 23.23 4.77 20.05
N ILE A 488 23.20 6.08 19.80
CA ILE A 488 23.95 6.66 18.67
C ILE A 488 25.46 6.75 18.95
N ASP A 489 25.88 6.98 20.19
CA ASP A 489 27.29 6.95 20.64
C ASP A 489 27.90 5.53 20.56
N ASP A 490 27.09 4.47 20.72
CA ASP A 490 27.51 3.08 20.51
C ASP A 490 27.62 2.70 19.02
N PHE A 491 26.85 3.36 18.17
CA PHE A 491 26.69 3.06 16.73
C PHE A 491 27.18 4.20 15.81
N ASP A 492 28.11 5.03 16.28
CA ASP A 492 28.82 6.02 15.47
C ASP A 492 30.12 5.45 14.84
N ALA A 493 31.09 6.30 14.50
CA ALA A 493 32.36 5.87 13.91
C ALA A 493 33.40 5.42 14.95
N ASN A 494 33.24 5.75 16.24
CA ASN A 494 34.00 5.14 17.35
C ASN A 494 33.47 3.71 17.63
N GLY A 495 32.18 3.47 17.36
CA GLY A 495 31.57 2.12 17.35
C GLY A 495 31.56 1.42 18.71
N THR A 496 31.68 2.21 19.78
CA THR A 496 31.56 1.83 21.20
C THR A 496 31.26 3.11 21.99
N LEU A 497 30.52 2.99 23.10
CA LEU A 497 30.24 4.12 23.98
C LEU A 497 31.50 4.93 24.38
N SER A 498 31.43 6.25 24.24
CA SER A 498 32.49 7.18 24.58
C SER A 498 32.72 7.32 26.09
N ASN A 499 33.87 7.85 26.50
CA ASN A 499 34.10 8.23 27.90
C ASN A 499 34.09 9.77 28.05
N SER A 500 33.01 10.46 28.43
CA SER A 500 31.79 9.99 29.06
C SER A 500 30.57 10.06 28.14
N SER A 501 30.02 8.90 27.79
CA SER A 501 28.79 8.70 27.01
C SER A 501 27.58 9.45 27.60
N GLU A 502 27.51 9.58 28.92
CA GLU A 502 26.53 10.41 29.62
C GLU A 502 26.52 11.86 29.13
N GLY A 503 27.69 12.41 28.78
CA GLY A 503 27.82 13.74 28.21
C GLY A 503 27.22 13.82 26.81
N TYR A 504 27.46 12.80 25.98
CA TYR A 504 26.83 12.67 24.66
C TYR A 504 25.30 12.60 24.78
N ALA A 505 24.81 11.71 25.66
CA ALA A 505 23.40 11.49 25.93
C ALA A 505 22.69 12.75 26.48
N ASP A 506 23.33 13.47 27.41
CA ASP A 506 22.85 14.76 27.89
C ASP A 506 22.78 15.81 26.76
N ILE A 507 23.76 15.83 25.83
CA ILE A 507 23.77 16.76 24.68
C ILE A 507 22.61 16.50 23.72
N ALA A 508 22.33 15.23 23.40
CA ALA A 508 21.20 14.86 22.55
C ALA A 508 19.87 15.42 23.07
N ALA A 509 19.63 15.27 24.38
CA ALA A 509 18.43 15.79 25.06
C ALA A 509 18.36 17.33 25.05
N ILE A 510 19.42 18.03 25.48
CA ILE A 510 19.38 19.50 25.60
C ILE A 510 19.32 20.20 24.23
N TYR A 511 19.85 19.59 23.16
CA TYR A 511 19.82 20.16 21.81
C TYR A 511 18.52 19.90 21.05
N ARG A 512 17.84 18.76 21.26
CA ARG A 512 16.51 18.54 20.66
C ARG A 512 15.42 19.30 21.39
N LEU A 513 15.43 19.27 22.73
CA LEU A 513 14.39 19.91 23.54
C LEU A 513 14.66 21.41 23.78
N GLN A 514 15.81 21.93 23.35
CA GLN A 514 16.28 23.31 23.55
C GLN A 514 16.18 23.81 25.01
N THR A 515 16.35 22.90 25.98
CA THR A 515 16.28 23.17 27.41
C THR A 515 17.49 22.59 28.12
N SER A 516 17.99 23.27 29.15
CA SER A 516 19.15 22.83 29.91
C SER A 516 18.84 21.73 30.93
N CYS A 517 17.57 21.55 31.30
CA CYS A 517 17.15 20.60 32.33
C CYS A 517 16.89 19.22 31.74
N VAL A 518 17.83 18.29 31.97
CA VAL A 518 17.68 16.89 31.55
C VAL A 518 16.81 16.14 32.55
N GLY A 519 15.81 15.43 32.02
CA GLY A 519 14.85 14.67 32.80
C GLY A 519 13.86 15.52 33.61
N PHE A 520 13.48 16.73 33.14
CA PHE A 520 12.49 17.56 33.84
C PHE A 520 11.20 16.76 34.17
N GLY A 521 10.84 16.70 35.45
CA GLY A 521 9.70 15.90 35.94
C GLY A 521 9.99 14.41 36.25
N PHE A 522 11.24 13.94 36.10
CA PHE A 522 11.64 12.57 36.46
C PHE A 522 11.25 12.19 37.89
N PHE A 523 11.29 13.14 38.82
CA PHE A 523 10.89 12.94 40.21
C PHE A 523 9.53 13.57 40.53
N HIS A 524 8.79 12.96 41.45
CA HIS A 524 7.63 13.59 42.07
C HIS A 524 8.09 14.69 43.03
N THR A 525 8.01 15.93 42.57
CA THR A 525 8.40 17.14 43.31
C THR A 525 7.22 18.08 43.53
N SER A 526 7.27 18.82 44.63
CA SER A 526 6.29 19.85 45.02
C SER A 526 6.61 21.24 44.48
N ASP A 527 7.78 21.42 43.85
CA ASP A 527 8.19 22.63 43.14
C ASP A 527 8.88 22.29 41.80
N ARG A 528 8.91 23.29 40.91
CA ARG A 528 9.68 23.29 39.64
C ARG A 528 11.12 23.77 39.81
N GLY A 529 11.48 24.20 41.01
CA GLY A 529 12.77 24.77 41.31
C GLY A 529 13.78 23.66 41.46
N CYS A 530 14.20 23.44 42.69
CA CYS A 530 15.31 22.56 43.01
C CYS A 530 14.87 21.12 43.34
N GLY A 531 13.56 20.85 43.29
CA GLY A 531 13.02 19.49 43.29
C GLY A 531 12.73 18.97 44.68
N LYS A 532 11.99 19.75 45.49
CA LYS A 532 11.56 19.33 46.82
C LYS A 532 10.58 18.15 46.76
N THR A 533 10.99 17.02 47.32
CA THR A 533 10.17 15.82 47.55
C THR A 533 8.84 16.11 48.25
N LEU A 534 7.85 15.23 48.04
CA LEU A 534 6.55 15.32 48.72
C LEU A 534 6.63 15.14 50.24
N ASP A 535 7.64 14.44 50.75
CA ASP A 535 7.92 14.31 52.19
C ASP A 535 8.61 15.57 52.80
N GLY A 536 8.96 16.54 51.96
CA GLY A 536 9.54 17.81 52.35
C GLY A 536 11.04 17.81 52.67
N SER A 537 11.74 16.68 52.53
CA SER A 537 13.19 16.58 52.80
C SER A 537 14.05 17.39 51.82
N GLY A 538 13.79 17.29 50.51
CA GLY A 538 14.62 17.83 49.44
C GLY A 538 16.02 17.16 49.37
N TYR A 539 16.77 17.21 48.27
CA TYR A 539 16.38 17.37 46.86
C TYR A 539 16.65 16.03 46.16
N ASN A 540 15.85 15.64 45.17
CA ASN A 540 16.00 14.32 44.53
C ASN A 540 17.26 14.18 43.64
N GLN A 541 18.00 15.26 43.38
CA GLN A 541 19.19 15.24 42.54
C GLN A 541 20.41 14.86 43.36
N ASN A 542 20.87 13.63 43.19
CA ASN A 542 22.18 13.20 43.66
C ASN A 542 22.84 12.30 42.63
N GLU A 543 23.63 12.88 41.73
CA GLU A 543 24.48 12.18 40.74
C GLU A 543 25.65 11.43 41.43
N ALA A 544 25.43 10.81 42.59
CA ALA A 544 26.45 10.33 43.50
C ALA A 544 27.50 11.42 43.83
N LEU A 545 27.00 12.59 44.24
CA LEU A 545 27.77 13.72 44.75
C LEU A 545 28.10 13.55 46.24
N THR A 546 29.23 14.13 46.65
CA THR A 546 29.66 14.24 48.04
C THR A 546 29.62 15.69 48.51
N GLY A 547 29.38 15.88 49.82
CA GLY A 547 29.24 17.20 50.44
C GLY A 547 27.79 17.67 50.54
N ALA A 548 27.59 19.00 50.58
CA ALA A 548 26.25 19.60 50.65
C ALA A 548 25.48 19.44 49.34
N ALA A 549 24.16 19.27 49.43
CA ALA A 549 23.27 19.09 48.29
C ALA A 549 23.48 20.16 47.21
N TRP A 550 23.64 19.73 45.96
CA TRP A 550 23.74 20.61 44.81
C TRP A 550 22.35 21.02 44.36
N CYS A 551 22.16 22.29 43.99
CA CYS A 551 20.83 22.85 43.80
C CYS A 551 20.68 23.66 42.52
N ASN A 552 19.75 23.23 41.68
CA ASN A 552 19.43 23.81 40.37
C ASN A 552 18.09 24.56 40.48
N THR A 553 18.10 25.88 40.36
CA THR A 553 16.97 26.75 40.75
C THR A 553 15.76 26.70 39.82
N ASN A 554 15.87 26.04 38.66
CA ASN A 554 14.80 25.94 37.66
C ASN A 554 14.84 24.58 36.92
N CYS A 555 15.21 23.52 37.64
CA CYS A 555 15.26 22.17 37.10
C CYS A 555 14.95 21.16 38.21
N SER A 556 13.70 20.68 38.24
CA SER A 556 13.28 19.56 39.08
C SER A 556 13.59 18.18 38.48
N GLY A 557 14.39 18.13 37.41
CA GLY A 557 14.77 16.91 36.71
C GLY A 557 15.92 16.14 37.36
N VAL A 558 16.75 15.47 36.56
CA VAL A 558 17.91 14.71 37.04
C VAL A 558 19.13 15.61 37.18
N ARG A 559 19.35 16.51 36.21
CA ARG A 559 20.57 17.32 36.09
C ARG A 559 20.34 18.55 35.20
N ASP A 560 21.07 19.64 35.43
CA ASP A 560 20.96 20.89 34.67
C ASP A 560 22.30 21.26 34.01
N ALA A 561 22.28 21.46 32.70
CA ALA A 561 23.42 21.90 31.89
C ALA A 561 23.67 23.41 31.96
N ASP A 562 22.80 24.20 32.58
CA ASP A 562 22.97 25.64 32.72
C ASP A 562 23.48 26.02 34.12
N TRP A 563 24.79 26.22 34.25
CA TRP A 563 25.41 26.54 35.53
C TRP A 563 24.98 27.90 36.11
N GLU A 564 24.42 28.84 35.32
CA GLU A 564 23.84 30.07 35.87
C GLU A 564 22.50 29.86 36.59
N LYS A 565 21.83 28.73 36.30
CA LYS A 565 20.65 28.25 37.04
C LYS A 565 21.04 27.46 38.28
N HIS A 566 22.33 27.24 38.57
CA HIS A 566 22.76 26.61 39.83
C HIS A 566 22.82 27.68 40.93
N VAL A 567 22.49 27.33 42.19
CA VAL A 567 22.47 28.29 43.32
C VAL A 567 23.81 29.01 43.52
N ASN A 568 24.93 28.33 43.26
CA ASN A 568 26.28 28.89 43.37
C ASN A 568 26.78 29.60 42.11
N LYS A 569 26.05 29.52 40.98
CA LYS A 569 26.43 30.11 39.68
C LYS A 569 27.89 29.88 39.29
N THR A 570 28.36 28.65 39.48
CA THR A 570 29.77 28.28 39.23
C THR A 570 29.83 27.18 38.16
N PRO A 571 30.55 27.39 37.03
CA PRO A 571 30.70 26.35 36.02
C PRO A 571 31.45 25.13 36.58
N ALA A 572 31.01 23.93 36.23
CA ALA A 572 31.67 22.70 36.64
C ALA A 572 32.98 22.52 35.86
N THR A 573 34.10 22.39 36.57
CA THR A 573 35.40 22.03 35.99
C THR A 573 35.82 20.66 36.55
N PRO A 574 36.73 19.92 35.87
CA PRO A 574 37.30 18.72 36.44
C PRO A 574 37.91 18.93 37.82
N ALA A 575 38.63 20.04 38.04
CA ALA A 575 39.24 20.35 39.34
C ALA A 575 38.21 20.71 40.42
N ASP A 576 37.29 21.64 40.14
CA ASP A 576 36.42 22.26 41.15
C ASP A 576 35.13 21.49 41.42
N PHE A 577 34.72 20.61 40.49
CA PHE A 577 33.51 19.80 40.57
C PHE A 577 33.79 18.30 40.49
N THR A 578 34.37 17.80 39.39
CA THR A 578 34.47 16.35 39.14
C THR A 578 35.36 15.67 40.19
N CYS A 579 36.53 16.26 40.47
CA CYS A 579 37.51 15.70 41.39
C CYS A 579 37.11 15.84 42.87
N THR A 580 36.46 16.95 43.22
CA THR A 580 36.09 17.32 44.59
C THR A 580 34.74 16.76 45.04
N ARG A 581 33.76 16.62 44.14
CA ARG A 581 32.37 16.25 44.51
C ARG A 581 31.95 14.87 44.01
N CYS A 582 32.31 14.44 42.81
CA CYS A 582 31.89 13.12 42.34
C CYS A 582 32.53 12.00 43.16
N THR A 583 31.74 10.97 43.49
CA THR A 583 32.25 9.71 44.04
C THR A 583 33.17 8.98 43.04
N ALA A 584 34.03 8.08 43.53
CA ALA A 584 34.92 7.28 42.69
C ALA A 584 34.15 6.22 41.90
N SER A 585 34.50 6.03 40.62
CA SER A 585 33.95 4.98 39.74
C SER A 585 34.80 4.82 38.48
N SER A 586 34.28 4.15 37.44
CA SER A 586 34.96 3.86 36.17
C SER A 586 34.92 4.98 35.12
N GLY A 587 34.24 6.10 35.38
CA GLY A 587 34.10 7.21 34.43
C GLY A 587 35.31 8.14 34.37
N LEU A 588 35.14 9.25 33.64
CA LEU A 588 36.16 10.29 33.48
C LEU A 588 36.78 10.68 34.83
N CYS A 589 38.10 10.87 34.82
CA CYS A 589 38.92 11.19 35.98
C CYS A 589 38.88 10.15 37.13
N GLY A 590 38.38 8.93 36.89
CA GLY A 590 38.18 7.89 37.92
C GLY A 590 36.95 8.13 38.80
N LYS A 591 35.91 8.77 38.24
CA LYS A 591 34.73 9.26 38.95
C LYS A 591 33.44 8.67 38.40
N GLN A 592 32.32 8.87 39.12
CA GLN A 592 31.00 8.42 38.70
C GLN A 592 30.60 9.06 37.36
N VAL A 593 30.15 8.23 36.40
CA VAL A 593 29.99 8.61 34.98
C VAL A 593 29.07 9.82 34.79
N HIS A 594 27.82 9.74 35.26
CA HIS A 594 26.79 10.79 35.18
C HIS A 594 27.31 12.14 35.74
N CYS A 595 27.95 12.10 36.91
CA CYS A 595 28.53 13.28 37.56
C CYS A 595 29.73 13.85 36.79
N SER A 596 30.62 12.97 36.32
CA SER A 596 31.83 13.36 35.58
C SER A 596 31.53 14.00 34.22
N ALA A 597 30.32 13.82 33.68
CA ALA A 597 29.83 14.45 32.47
C ALA A 597 29.45 15.94 32.63
N ALA A 598 29.35 16.46 33.85
CA ALA A 598 28.92 17.84 34.10
C ALA A 598 29.72 18.91 33.30
N PRO A 599 31.06 18.87 33.20
CA PRO A 599 31.82 19.82 32.37
C PRO A 599 31.48 19.73 30.87
N VAL A 600 31.13 18.54 30.37
CA VAL A 600 30.84 18.28 28.95
C VAL A 600 29.48 18.86 28.55
N ARG A 601 28.41 18.49 29.28
CA ARG A 601 27.05 19.00 28.98
C ARG A 601 26.95 20.51 29.16
N GLN A 602 27.65 21.08 30.14
CA GLN A 602 27.67 22.52 30.36
C GLN A 602 28.42 23.27 29.26
N ALA A 603 29.55 22.73 28.75
CA ALA A 603 30.24 23.32 27.59
C ALA A 603 29.34 23.32 26.34
N ALA A 604 28.62 22.23 26.07
CA ALA A 604 27.67 22.18 24.96
C ALA A 604 26.50 23.17 25.12
N TRP A 605 25.92 23.27 26.33
CA TRP A 605 24.87 24.27 26.60
C TRP A 605 25.39 25.70 26.44
N ASP A 606 26.59 25.99 26.94
CA ASP A 606 27.20 27.31 26.84
C ASP A 606 27.48 27.71 25.39
N PHE A 607 27.87 26.76 24.53
CA PHE A 607 28.07 27.01 23.10
C PHE A 607 26.81 27.58 22.44
N VAL A 608 25.63 26.98 22.69
CA VAL A 608 24.35 27.45 22.12
C VAL A 608 23.71 28.62 22.88
N ALA A 609 23.80 28.65 24.20
CA ALA A 609 23.07 29.60 25.04
C ALA A 609 23.84 30.91 25.27
N ARG A 610 25.18 30.87 25.16
CA ARG A 610 26.08 32.00 25.49
C ARG A 610 26.98 32.36 24.31
N ASP A 611 27.82 31.43 23.88
CA ASP A 611 29.02 31.78 23.11
C ASP A 611 28.70 32.07 21.62
N LEU A 612 27.81 31.31 20.96
CA LEU A 612 27.28 31.67 19.63
C LEU A 612 26.33 32.89 19.66
N ARG A 613 25.77 33.23 20.82
CA ARG A 613 24.83 34.36 20.97
C ARG A 613 25.53 35.67 21.30
N ALA A 614 26.77 35.61 21.77
CA ALA A 614 27.64 36.75 21.99
C ALA A 614 28.22 37.30 20.68
N ALA A 615 28.91 38.44 20.78
CA ALA A 615 29.75 38.94 19.69
C ALA A 615 31.00 38.05 19.53
N PRO A 616 31.48 37.78 18.30
CA PRO A 616 31.11 38.46 17.04
C PRO A 616 29.83 37.93 16.35
N TYR A 617 29.42 36.69 16.62
CA TYR A 617 28.39 35.98 15.84
C TYR A 617 26.99 36.61 15.95
N ASN A 618 26.58 36.95 17.17
CA ASN A 618 25.25 37.49 17.49
C ASN A 618 24.12 36.64 16.86
N TYR A 619 24.13 35.32 17.10
CA TYR A 619 23.08 34.43 16.60
C TYR A 619 21.84 34.47 17.49
N ASP A 620 20.67 34.29 16.87
CA ASP A 620 19.45 33.97 17.60
C ASP A 620 19.45 32.50 18.06
N SER A 621 18.49 32.12 18.90
CA SER A 621 18.41 30.74 19.44
C SER A 621 18.32 29.72 18.31
N ASN A 622 17.47 30.00 17.31
CA ASN A 622 17.25 29.13 16.15
C ASN A 622 18.54 28.85 15.37
N THR A 623 19.33 29.90 15.08
CA THR A 623 20.62 29.76 14.38
C THR A 623 21.65 29.05 15.25
N ALA A 624 21.76 29.40 16.54
CA ALA A 624 22.74 28.81 17.45
C ALA A 624 22.53 27.30 17.64
N PHE A 625 21.29 26.85 17.89
CA PHE A 625 20.99 25.42 18.00
C PHE A 625 21.22 24.65 16.69
N MET A 626 21.00 25.28 15.54
CA MET A 626 21.16 24.63 14.24
C MET A 626 22.64 24.43 13.86
N VAL A 627 23.50 25.42 14.13
CA VAL A 627 24.98 25.32 14.07
C VAL A 627 25.46 24.18 14.98
N ALA A 628 24.99 24.18 16.24
CA ALA A 628 25.43 23.19 17.21
C ALA A 628 24.89 21.78 16.95
N ASN A 629 23.70 21.63 16.38
CA ASN A 629 23.18 20.32 15.93
C ASN A 629 24.05 19.74 14.80
N LYS A 630 24.44 20.55 13.80
CA LYS A 630 25.40 20.14 12.76
C LYS A 630 26.69 19.62 13.41
N ILE A 631 27.33 20.45 14.25
CA ILE A 631 28.63 20.13 14.88
C ILE A 631 28.51 18.90 15.79
N PHE A 632 27.44 18.77 16.58
CA PHE A 632 27.22 17.61 17.45
C PHE A 632 27.08 16.31 16.66
N TYR A 633 26.16 16.24 15.70
CA TYR A 633 25.93 15.00 14.95
C TYR A 633 27.12 14.65 14.05
N GLN A 634 27.77 15.63 13.42
CA GLN A 634 28.90 15.38 12.50
C GLN A 634 30.24 15.17 13.22
N GLY A 635 30.46 15.84 14.35
CA GLY A 635 31.73 15.83 15.08
C GLY A 635 31.81 14.84 16.23
N SER A 636 30.70 14.49 16.89
CA SER A 636 30.79 13.61 18.08
C SER A 636 31.11 12.15 17.71
N GLY A 637 30.93 11.78 16.44
CA GLY A 637 30.97 10.39 15.99
C GLY A 637 32.31 9.66 16.10
N ASN A 638 33.40 10.33 16.48
CA ASN A 638 34.74 9.76 16.67
C ASN A 638 35.36 10.20 18.02
N VAL A 639 34.50 10.56 18.98
CA VAL A 639 34.89 10.96 20.34
C VAL A 639 35.09 9.71 21.19
N GLY A 640 36.32 9.17 21.23
CA GLY A 640 36.64 8.07 22.15
C GLY A 640 36.65 8.50 23.63
N THR A 641 36.99 9.76 23.93
CA THR A 641 37.01 10.29 25.30
C THR A 641 36.85 11.80 25.28
N TRP A 642 35.81 12.37 25.92
CA TRP A 642 35.46 13.78 25.76
C TRP A 642 36.55 14.77 26.19
N HIS A 643 37.29 14.48 27.26
CA HIS A 643 38.44 15.29 27.71
C HIS A 643 39.43 14.49 28.57
N GLY A 644 40.68 14.96 28.64
CA GLY A 644 41.70 14.44 29.54
C GLY A 644 41.60 15.07 30.94
N CYS A 645 41.82 14.28 31.99
CA CYS A 645 41.86 14.80 33.37
C CYS A 645 42.59 13.87 34.34
N ASN A 646 43.17 14.45 35.40
CA ASN A 646 43.83 13.72 36.49
C ASN A 646 43.55 14.41 37.84
N CYS A 647 42.70 13.79 38.67
CA CYS A 647 42.31 14.35 39.97
C CYS A 647 43.42 14.39 41.02
N THR A 648 44.48 13.61 40.87
CA THR A 648 45.64 13.64 41.79
C THR A 648 46.60 14.77 41.43
N ALA A 649 46.74 15.07 40.14
CA ALA A 649 47.58 16.16 39.64
C ALA A 649 46.85 17.51 39.56
N GLY A 650 45.51 17.52 39.59
CA GLY A 650 44.70 18.73 39.45
C GLY A 650 44.68 19.29 38.02
N THR A 651 44.90 18.45 37.01
CA THR A 651 45.03 18.86 35.60
C THR A 651 43.87 18.36 34.74
N SER A 652 43.48 19.14 33.72
CA SER A 652 42.57 18.71 32.65
C SER A 652 42.81 19.49 31.36
N ASP A 653 42.51 18.87 30.22
CA ASP A 653 42.68 19.45 28.89
C ASP A 653 41.80 18.79 27.82
N GLY A 654 41.60 19.49 26.71
CA GLY A 654 40.88 19.01 25.53
C GLY A 654 41.78 18.61 24.36
N CYS A 655 43.08 18.40 24.54
CA CYS A 655 44.07 18.34 23.45
C CYS A 655 44.23 16.96 22.79
N GLY A 656 43.59 15.91 23.30
CA GLY A 656 43.61 14.59 22.67
C GLY A 656 42.91 14.62 21.30
N ALA A 657 43.44 13.90 20.32
CA ALA A 657 42.88 13.88 18.97
C ALA A 657 41.41 13.42 18.94
N THR A 658 41.04 12.45 19.78
CA THR A 658 39.68 11.92 19.97
C THR A 658 38.88 12.65 21.05
N ASN A 659 39.33 13.82 21.51
CA ASN A 659 38.60 14.63 22.50
C ASN A 659 37.49 15.45 21.83
N GLY A 660 36.39 15.65 22.56
CA GLY A 660 35.19 16.32 22.06
C GLY A 660 35.48 17.71 21.48
N TYR A 661 36.35 18.49 22.14
CA TYR A 661 36.81 19.78 21.64
C TYR A 661 37.47 19.68 20.25
N MET A 662 38.46 18.80 20.08
CA MET A 662 39.19 18.65 18.81
C MET A 662 38.31 18.07 17.70
N GLN A 663 37.39 17.15 18.04
CA GLN A 663 36.47 16.57 17.08
C GLN A 663 35.36 17.55 16.65
N TRP A 664 34.89 18.42 17.55
CA TRP A 664 33.95 19.49 17.21
C TRP A 664 34.61 20.60 16.38
N LEU A 665 35.88 20.95 16.65
CA LEU A 665 36.67 21.78 15.73
C LEU A 665 36.76 21.14 14.34
N ALA A 666 37.11 19.85 14.25
CA ALA A 666 37.21 19.16 12.96
C ALA A 666 35.88 19.05 12.18
N ALA A 667 34.72 19.18 12.84
CA ALA A 667 33.40 19.22 12.19
C ALA A 667 32.91 20.65 11.88
N ASP A 668 33.58 21.65 12.42
CA ASP A 668 33.35 23.07 12.14
C ASP A 668 34.31 23.60 11.06
N ASP A 669 35.54 23.08 11.01
CA ASP A 669 36.60 23.36 10.04
C ASP A 669 36.11 23.50 8.60
N ASP A 670 36.55 24.56 7.93
CA ASP A 670 36.12 24.91 6.58
C ASP A 670 37.15 24.61 5.50
N ASN A 671 38.44 24.45 5.82
CA ASN A 671 39.49 24.39 4.79
C ASN A 671 40.49 23.24 4.95
N GLY A 672 40.44 22.48 6.06
CA GLY A 672 41.37 21.40 6.37
C GLY A 672 42.56 21.82 7.25
N ASP A 673 42.60 23.05 7.76
CA ASP A 673 43.70 23.64 8.52
C ASP A 673 43.23 24.35 9.80
N LEU A 674 43.01 23.55 10.84
CA LEU A 674 42.72 24.03 12.20
C LEU A 674 43.73 25.07 12.75
N ALA A 675 44.92 25.25 12.14
CA ALA A 675 45.88 26.26 12.57
C ALA A 675 45.54 27.69 12.12
N ASP A 676 44.72 27.88 11.09
CA ASP A 676 44.21 29.19 10.67
C ASP A 676 42.81 29.53 11.19
N GLY A 677 42.09 28.51 11.69
CA GLY A 677 40.92 28.64 12.55
C GLY A 677 39.85 27.60 12.23
N THR A 678 38.65 27.82 12.77
CA THR A 678 37.38 27.27 12.25
C THR A 678 36.32 28.38 12.33
N PRO A 679 35.21 28.34 11.58
CA PRO A 679 34.24 29.45 11.52
C PRO A 679 33.65 29.86 12.88
N HIS A 680 33.62 28.95 13.86
CA HIS A 680 33.12 29.16 15.22
C HIS A 680 34.16 28.79 16.32
N MET A 681 35.45 28.73 16.00
CA MET A 681 36.51 28.28 16.92
C MET A 681 36.54 29.09 18.22
N THR A 682 36.33 30.41 18.17
CA THR A 682 36.41 31.23 19.38
C THR A 682 35.23 30.99 20.33
N ALA A 683 34.03 30.74 19.80
CA ALA A 683 32.88 30.27 20.60
C ALA A 683 33.11 28.87 21.17
N LEU A 684 33.58 27.91 20.37
CA LEU A 684 33.90 26.55 20.84
C LEU A 684 34.96 26.57 21.94
N TYR A 685 36.01 27.37 21.79
CA TYR A 685 37.04 27.55 22.81
C TYR A 685 36.48 28.21 24.07
N ALA A 686 35.69 29.28 23.95
CA ALA A 686 35.09 29.95 25.11
C ALA A 686 34.24 28.97 25.94
N ALA A 687 33.40 28.19 25.26
CA ALA A 687 32.59 27.12 25.85
C ALA A 687 33.44 26.10 26.63
N TYR A 688 34.34 25.39 25.95
CA TYR A 688 35.12 24.32 26.58
C TYR A 688 36.17 24.83 27.60
N ASN A 689 36.74 26.02 27.42
CA ASN A 689 37.74 26.59 28.32
C ASN A 689 37.14 27.10 29.64
N ARG A 690 35.88 27.54 29.63
CA ARG A 690 35.14 27.86 30.86
C ARG A 690 35.07 26.66 31.81
N HIS A 691 34.95 25.47 31.23
CA HIS A 691 34.92 24.17 31.92
C HIS A 691 36.29 23.49 32.05
N LYS A 692 37.39 24.14 31.59
CA LYS A 692 38.78 23.62 31.64
C LYS A 692 38.99 22.31 30.87
N ILE A 693 38.28 22.16 29.75
CA ILE A 693 38.32 20.98 28.87
C ILE A 693 38.56 21.34 27.39
N ALA A 694 39.05 22.54 27.11
CA ALA A 694 39.51 22.95 25.77
C ALA A 694 41.00 22.64 25.56
N CYS A 695 41.45 22.72 24.30
CA CYS A 695 42.87 22.87 23.98
C CYS A 695 43.16 24.31 23.54
N ALA A 696 44.29 24.87 24.00
CA ALA A 696 44.74 26.22 23.63
C ALA A 696 45.71 26.25 22.43
N THR A 697 45.92 25.09 21.80
CA THR A 697 46.76 24.92 20.60
C THR A 697 46.00 24.00 19.61
N PRO A 698 45.72 24.42 18.36
CA PRO A 698 46.03 25.73 17.77
C PRO A 698 45.37 26.91 18.52
N ALA A 699 45.89 28.12 18.28
CA ALA A 699 45.44 29.32 18.97
C ALA A 699 43.98 29.62 18.56
N PRO A 700 43.06 29.91 19.49
CA PRO A 700 41.66 30.16 19.15
C PRO A 700 41.49 31.40 18.26
N VAL A 701 41.09 31.19 17.01
CA VAL A 701 40.85 32.21 15.99
C VAL A 701 39.75 31.73 15.05
N ASP A 702 38.82 32.61 14.67
CA ASP A 702 37.79 32.25 13.71
C ASP A 702 38.36 32.33 12.29
N SER A 703 38.23 31.25 11.50
CA SER A 703 38.59 31.26 10.09
C SER A 703 37.59 32.10 9.29
N VAL A 704 38.02 32.63 8.14
CA VAL A 704 37.17 33.46 7.28
C VAL A 704 36.70 32.65 6.07
N CYS A 705 35.50 32.10 6.19
CA CYS A 705 34.73 31.51 5.08
C CYS A 705 34.59 32.48 3.89
N THR A 706 35.55 32.44 2.98
CA THR A 706 35.68 33.41 1.90
C THR A 706 34.63 33.11 0.84
N ASN A 707 33.76 34.10 0.58
CA ASN A 707 32.54 33.95 -0.22
C ASN A 707 31.45 33.05 0.40
N ALA A 708 31.31 32.98 1.73
CA ALA A 708 30.10 32.40 2.32
C ALA A 708 28.80 33.17 1.92
N PRO A 709 27.63 32.51 2.00
CA PRO A 709 26.33 33.16 2.03
C PRO A 709 26.20 34.07 3.26
N ALA A 710 26.28 35.38 3.05
CA ALA A 710 26.34 36.35 4.17
C ALA A 710 24.97 36.75 4.75
N VAL A 711 23.86 36.36 4.11
CA VAL A 711 22.49 36.81 4.46
C VAL A 711 21.59 35.60 4.68
N ALA A 712 20.77 35.64 5.73
CA ALA A 712 19.74 34.63 5.97
C ALA A 712 18.68 34.65 4.85
N PRO A 713 18.21 33.48 4.37
CA PRO A 713 17.05 33.41 3.49
C PRO A 713 15.79 34.02 4.13
N THR A 714 14.89 34.54 3.31
CA THR A 714 13.56 35.01 3.74
C THR A 714 12.47 34.16 3.07
N PRO A 715 12.03 33.05 3.69
CA PRO A 715 11.04 32.15 3.12
C PRO A 715 9.61 32.66 3.31
N THR A 716 8.83 32.59 2.23
CA THR A 716 7.37 32.53 2.26
C THR A 716 6.97 31.06 2.41
N VAL A 717 6.16 30.75 3.41
CA VAL A 717 5.66 29.40 3.71
C VAL A 717 4.14 29.40 3.49
N THR A 718 3.66 28.57 2.56
CA THR A 718 2.26 28.56 2.11
C THR A 718 1.63 27.19 2.36
N ALA A 719 0.52 27.15 3.09
CA ALA A 719 -0.28 25.93 3.25
C ALA A 719 -0.94 25.51 1.94
N GLY A 720 -0.90 24.21 1.65
CA GLY A 720 -1.81 23.54 0.74
C GLY A 720 -2.62 22.47 1.47
N ASP A 721 -3.28 21.63 0.68
CA ASP A 721 -3.89 20.38 1.12
C ASP A 721 -2.84 19.27 1.08
N GLY A 722 -2.54 18.63 2.22
CA GLY A 722 -1.51 17.59 2.32
C GLY A 722 -0.07 18.04 2.00
N GLN A 723 0.17 19.35 1.83
CA GLN A 723 1.47 19.89 1.43
C GLN A 723 1.75 21.28 2.04
N VAL A 724 3.03 21.66 2.12
CA VAL A 724 3.50 23.02 2.35
C VAL A 724 4.44 23.44 1.23
N ALA A 725 4.14 24.55 0.56
CA ALA A 725 5.03 25.16 -0.42
C ALA A 725 5.88 26.26 0.20
N LEU A 726 7.20 26.12 0.10
CA LEU A 726 8.19 27.09 0.55
C LEU A 726 8.88 27.72 -0.65
N GLN A 727 9.06 29.04 -0.63
CA GLN A 727 9.78 29.81 -1.64
C GLN A 727 10.59 30.93 -0.96
N TRP A 728 11.81 31.20 -1.42
CA TRP A 728 12.63 32.32 -0.94
C TRP A 728 13.32 33.05 -2.10
N THR A 729 14.05 34.12 -1.80
CA THR A 729 14.92 34.77 -2.80
C THR A 729 16.29 34.08 -2.80
N PRO A 730 16.92 33.82 -3.97
CA PRO A 730 18.30 33.33 -4.03
C PRO A 730 19.26 34.18 -3.17
N VAL A 731 20.10 33.50 -2.39
CA VAL A 731 21.15 34.13 -1.60
C VAL A 731 22.47 34.07 -2.37
N ASN A 732 23.20 35.17 -2.44
CA ASN A 732 24.51 35.22 -3.10
C ASN A 732 25.48 34.21 -2.47
N ASN A 733 26.28 33.56 -3.32
CA ASN A 733 27.24 32.50 -2.99
C ASN A 733 26.64 31.21 -2.40
N ALA A 734 25.31 31.07 -2.35
CA ALA A 734 24.68 29.79 -1.99
C ALA A 734 24.73 28.82 -3.18
N SER A 735 25.21 27.59 -2.96
CA SER A 735 25.05 26.48 -3.90
C SER A 735 23.87 25.58 -3.54
N GLU A 736 23.51 25.54 -2.25
CA GLU A 736 22.41 24.75 -1.73
C GLU A 736 21.71 25.45 -0.55
N TYR A 737 20.54 24.93 -0.20
CA TYR A 737 19.74 25.37 0.92
C TYR A 737 19.31 24.17 1.76
N TRP A 738 19.54 24.23 3.07
CA TRP A 738 19.04 23.23 4.01
C TRP A 738 17.63 23.60 4.43
N VAL A 739 16.67 22.72 4.18
CA VAL A 739 15.29 22.86 4.67
C VAL A 739 15.17 22.15 6.01
N MET A 740 15.04 22.94 7.07
CA MET A 740 14.91 22.46 8.44
C MET A 740 13.44 22.49 8.85
N LYS A 741 12.86 21.33 9.22
CA LYS A 741 11.46 21.16 9.63
C LYS A 741 11.36 20.75 11.10
N THR A 742 10.33 21.22 11.78
CA THR A 742 9.92 20.71 13.10
C THR A 742 8.42 20.88 13.30
N GLU A 743 7.88 20.22 14.32
CA GLU A 743 6.44 20.15 14.61
C GLU A 743 6.22 19.79 16.10
N GLY A 744 5.00 20.01 16.59
CA GLY A 744 4.64 19.79 17.99
C GLY A 744 4.70 21.05 18.86
N PHE A 745 4.56 20.87 20.18
CA PHE A 745 4.17 21.92 21.12
C PHE A 745 5.10 23.16 21.15
N ALA A 746 6.41 22.98 21.02
CA ALA A 746 7.40 24.06 21.06
C ALA A 746 7.64 24.72 19.69
N GLY A 747 7.13 24.13 18.60
CA GLY A 747 7.29 24.66 17.24
C GLY A 747 8.73 25.09 16.93
N CYS A 748 8.94 26.38 16.67
CA CYS A 748 10.25 26.93 16.35
C CYS A 748 11.32 26.77 17.45
N ASP A 749 10.95 26.62 18.71
CA ASP A 749 11.87 26.44 19.83
C ASP A 749 12.15 24.95 20.13
N PHE A 750 12.04 24.10 19.09
CA PHE A 750 12.32 22.67 19.15
C PHE A 750 13.36 22.23 18.11
N GLY A 751 13.93 21.04 18.31
CA GLY A 751 14.88 20.39 17.41
C GLY A 751 14.30 20.22 16.00
N LYS A 752 15.13 20.40 14.97
CA LYS A 752 14.72 20.43 13.57
C LYS A 752 15.41 19.34 12.77
N ALA A 753 14.64 18.56 12.02
CA ALA A 753 15.17 17.63 11.04
C ALA A 753 15.51 18.37 9.74
N LYS A 754 16.65 18.04 9.13
CA LYS A 754 16.97 18.48 7.77
C LYS A 754 16.25 17.56 6.78
N VAL A 755 15.06 17.97 6.35
CA VAL A 755 14.19 17.15 5.48
C VAL A 755 14.54 17.23 4.00
N ALA A 756 15.23 18.31 3.59
CA ALA A 756 15.77 18.42 2.25
C ALA A 756 17.06 19.26 2.22
N THR A 757 17.87 19.00 1.21
CA THR A 757 18.90 19.92 0.73
C THR A 757 18.59 20.20 -0.74
N VAL A 758 18.28 21.46 -1.07
CA VAL A 758 17.81 21.86 -2.42
C VAL A 758 18.75 22.90 -3.03
N THR A 759 18.94 22.87 -4.34
CA THR A 759 19.82 23.81 -5.06
C THR A 759 19.09 25.01 -5.66
N THR A 760 17.75 24.99 -5.61
CA THR A 760 16.85 26.06 -6.07
C THR A 760 16.18 26.73 -4.87
N PRO A 761 15.68 27.98 -5.00
CA PRO A 761 15.18 28.75 -3.87
C PRO A 761 13.72 28.41 -3.50
N GLY A 762 13.40 27.11 -3.43
CA GLY A 762 12.06 26.64 -3.12
C GLY A 762 12.00 25.12 -2.93
N TYR A 763 10.99 24.69 -2.18
CA TYR A 763 10.75 23.29 -1.83
C TYR A 763 9.25 23.08 -1.58
N VAL A 764 8.73 21.90 -1.86
CA VAL A 764 7.37 21.49 -1.48
C VAL A 764 7.50 20.28 -0.57
N ASP A 765 7.03 20.43 0.65
CA ASP A 765 6.97 19.38 1.65
C ASP A 765 5.60 18.69 1.55
N ASN A 766 5.59 17.42 1.12
CA ASN A 766 4.37 16.60 1.02
C ASN A 766 4.23 15.59 2.17
N GLU A 767 5.15 15.60 3.15
CA GLU A 767 5.14 14.69 4.30
C GLU A 767 4.51 15.43 5.49
N VAL A 768 3.28 15.94 5.30
CA VAL A 768 2.58 16.82 6.26
C VAL A 768 1.09 16.48 6.36
N ALA A 769 0.55 16.54 7.58
CA ALA A 769 -0.87 16.30 7.84
C ALA A 769 -1.65 17.62 7.96
N ASN A 770 -2.85 17.66 7.35
CA ASN A 770 -3.79 18.76 7.54
C ASN A 770 -4.17 18.95 9.02
N GLY A 771 -4.28 20.21 9.45
CA GLY A 771 -4.64 20.55 10.82
C GLY A 771 -3.48 20.52 11.83
N ARG A 772 -2.26 20.08 11.44
CA ARG A 772 -1.06 20.14 12.29
C ARG A 772 -0.13 21.28 11.87
N ALA A 773 0.44 21.98 12.85
CA ALA A 773 1.38 23.07 12.59
C ALA A 773 2.80 22.51 12.33
N TYR A 774 3.40 22.92 11.21
CA TYR A 774 4.78 22.62 10.80
C TYR A 774 5.57 23.92 10.72
N CYS A 775 6.77 23.91 11.30
CA CYS A 775 7.64 25.08 11.43
C CYS A 775 8.95 24.86 10.66
N TYR A 776 9.30 25.84 9.83
CA TYR A 776 10.41 25.73 8.90
C TYR A 776 11.47 26.80 9.11
N SER A 777 12.74 26.43 8.90
CA SER A 777 13.86 27.37 8.77
C SER A 777 14.73 26.98 7.59
N ILE A 778 15.24 27.96 6.86
CA ILE A 778 16.10 27.73 5.69
C ILE A 778 17.49 28.28 5.97
N VAL A 779 18.52 27.49 5.64
CA VAL A 779 19.93 27.93 5.64
C VAL A 779 20.42 28.00 4.22
N ALA A 780 21.15 29.04 3.84
CA ALA A 780 21.91 29.06 2.60
C ALA A 780 23.32 28.55 2.87
N ALA A 781 23.79 27.52 2.17
CA ALA A 781 25.15 26.99 2.28
C ALA A 781 25.90 27.11 0.94
N SER A 782 27.21 27.32 1.02
CA SER A 782 28.11 27.22 -0.13
C SER A 782 28.42 25.75 -0.45
N SER A 783 29.23 25.51 -1.49
CA SER A 783 29.75 24.18 -1.81
C SER A 783 30.67 23.63 -0.71
N ASN A 784 31.15 24.51 0.18
CA ASN A 784 31.75 24.16 1.44
C ASN A 784 30.67 24.13 2.54
N ALA A 785 30.39 22.94 3.07
CA ALA A 785 29.34 22.71 4.07
C ALA A 785 29.62 23.32 5.46
N ALA A 786 30.85 23.80 5.72
CA ALA A 786 31.17 24.61 6.89
C ALA A 786 30.85 26.10 6.70
N CYS A 787 30.69 26.55 5.46
CA CYS A 787 30.46 27.94 5.11
C CYS A 787 29.01 28.19 4.68
N TYR A 788 28.20 28.66 5.63
CA TYR A 788 26.75 28.85 5.50
C TYR A 788 26.26 30.11 6.23
N SER A 789 25.05 30.56 5.89
CA SER A 789 24.42 31.75 6.47
C SER A 789 23.83 31.51 7.86
N LYS A 790 23.44 32.59 8.55
CA LYS A 790 22.44 32.50 9.62
C LYS A 790 21.16 31.84 9.12
N SER A 791 20.40 31.22 10.02
CA SER A 791 19.07 30.68 9.70
C SER A 791 18.13 31.79 9.24
N SER A 792 17.17 31.46 8.38
CA SER A 792 15.97 32.29 8.25
C SER A 792 15.26 32.42 9.60
N THR A 793 14.44 33.45 9.75
CA THR A 793 13.40 33.44 10.79
C THR A 793 12.60 32.14 10.64
N CYS A 794 12.37 31.44 11.75
CA CYS A 794 11.57 30.24 11.75
C CYS A 794 10.09 30.60 11.61
N THR A 795 9.39 29.97 10.66
CA THR A 795 8.01 30.31 10.29
C THR A 795 7.14 29.05 10.35
N CYS A 796 6.05 29.11 11.11
CA CYS A 796 5.08 28.02 11.22
C CYS A 796 3.88 28.23 10.30
N VAL A 797 3.35 27.12 9.76
CA VAL A 797 2.11 27.09 8.98
C VAL A 797 1.32 25.83 9.33
N THR A 798 0.01 25.85 9.15
CA THR A 798 -0.85 24.67 9.30
C THR A 798 -1.46 24.35 7.94
N PRO A 799 -1.14 23.19 7.31
CA PRO A 799 -1.83 22.72 6.11
C PRO A 799 -3.32 22.54 6.39
N THR A 800 -4.15 22.82 5.38
CA THR A 800 -5.60 22.73 5.52
C THR A 800 -6.18 22.19 4.23
N CYS A 801 -6.96 21.11 4.34
CA CYS A 801 -7.88 20.70 3.30
C CYS A 801 -8.85 21.86 3.03
N ALA A 802 -8.74 22.48 1.86
CA ALA A 802 -9.64 23.54 1.45
C ALA A 802 -11.03 22.94 1.17
N ALA A 803 -12.07 23.54 1.72
CA ALA A 803 -13.44 23.16 1.35
C ALA A 803 -13.68 23.43 -0.16
N PRO A 804 -14.42 22.56 -0.86
CA PRO A 804 -14.86 22.83 -2.23
C PRO A 804 -15.67 24.13 -2.33
N SER A 805 -15.80 24.66 -3.54
CA SER A 805 -16.77 25.72 -3.81
C SER A 805 -18.20 25.22 -3.61
N VAL A 806 -19.09 26.11 -3.14
CA VAL A 806 -20.52 25.81 -3.00
C VAL A 806 -21.12 25.51 -4.38
N PRO A 807 -21.76 24.34 -4.60
CA PRO A 807 -22.36 24.00 -5.88
C PRO A 807 -23.41 25.01 -6.34
N THR A 808 -23.33 25.42 -7.60
CA THR A 808 -24.33 26.31 -8.20
C THR A 808 -25.48 25.47 -8.74
N LEU A 809 -26.67 25.60 -8.15
CA LEU A 809 -27.83 24.82 -8.55
C LEU A 809 -28.30 25.18 -9.98
N GLY A 810 -28.57 24.17 -10.80
CA GLY A 810 -28.91 24.26 -12.23
C GLY A 810 -30.40 24.12 -12.49
N ALA A 811 -30.97 22.93 -12.25
CA ALA A 811 -32.40 22.63 -12.42
C ALA A 811 -32.95 21.75 -11.28
N PRO A 812 -34.24 21.89 -10.90
CA PRO A 812 -35.22 22.87 -11.37
C PRO A 812 -34.87 24.32 -10.99
N ASN A 813 -35.41 25.28 -11.74
CA ASN A 813 -35.33 26.70 -11.38
C ASN A 813 -36.29 27.03 -10.24
N THR A 814 -35.96 28.03 -9.41
CA THR A 814 -36.80 28.44 -8.27
C THR A 814 -38.23 28.76 -8.71
N GLY A 815 -39.21 28.12 -8.08
CA GLY A 815 -40.63 28.29 -8.38
C GLY A 815 -41.12 27.52 -9.60
N THR A 816 -40.32 26.61 -10.19
CA THR A 816 -40.78 25.77 -11.31
C THR A 816 -41.96 24.90 -10.85
N THR A 817 -43.09 24.99 -11.55
CA THR A 817 -44.30 24.18 -11.30
C THR A 817 -44.41 23.06 -12.33
N GLY A 818 -45.02 21.93 -11.96
CA GLY A 818 -45.22 20.82 -12.90
C GLY A 818 -44.04 19.86 -12.98
N VAL A 819 -43.13 19.91 -12.00
CA VAL A 819 -41.99 18.99 -11.93
C VAL A 819 -42.47 17.55 -11.67
N GLU A 820 -41.81 16.57 -12.29
CA GLU A 820 -42.13 15.16 -12.11
C GLU A 820 -41.93 14.67 -10.67
N LEU A 821 -42.60 13.58 -10.29
CA LEU A 821 -42.61 13.08 -8.91
C LEU A 821 -41.26 12.48 -8.50
N ALA A 822 -40.57 11.83 -9.44
CA ALA A 822 -39.14 11.56 -9.35
C ALA A 822 -38.39 12.76 -9.96
N ALA A 823 -38.31 13.86 -9.22
CA ALA A 823 -37.69 15.09 -9.70
C ALA A 823 -36.19 14.86 -10.00
N VAL A 824 -35.73 15.26 -11.18
CA VAL A 824 -34.29 15.29 -11.50
C VAL A 824 -33.73 16.63 -11.00
N LEU A 825 -32.80 16.57 -10.05
CA LEU A 825 -32.07 17.71 -9.53
C LEU A 825 -30.69 17.75 -10.16
N ASP A 826 -30.23 18.92 -10.59
CA ASP A 826 -29.09 19.12 -11.46
C ASP A 826 -28.34 20.39 -11.06
N TRP A 827 -27.01 20.35 -10.97
CA TRP A 827 -26.15 21.46 -10.53
C TRP A 827 -24.88 21.55 -11.37
N ALA A 828 -24.10 22.62 -11.19
CA ALA A 828 -22.80 22.74 -11.84
C ALA A 828 -21.75 21.86 -11.15
N ASP A 829 -20.91 21.19 -11.95
CA ASP A 829 -19.75 20.43 -11.44
C ASP A 829 -18.82 21.32 -10.60
N SER A 830 -18.48 20.85 -9.41
CA SER A 830 -17.33 21.28 -8.63
C SER A 830 -16.12 20.44 -9.01
N ALA A 831 -14.92 21.04 -9.06
CA ALA A 831 -13.70 20.30 -9.33
C ALA A 831 -13.43 19.31 -8.17
N SER A 832 -13.28 18.02 -8.52
CA SER A 832 -12.82 16.95 -7.62
C SER A 832 -13.63 16.79 -6.31
N GLY A 833 -14.97 16.88 -6.39
CA GLY A 833 -15.87 16.69 -5.25
C GLY A 833 -17.03 15.74 -5.50
N ALA A 834 -17.39 14.97 -4.47
CA ALA A 834 -18.68 14.31 -4.32
C ALA A 834 -19.72 15.30 -3.76
N TYR A 835 -21.01 14.96 -3.80
CA TYR A 835 -22.08 15.85 -3.33
C TYR A 835 -22.99 15.20 -2.29
N ASP A 836 -23.42 16.01 -1.32
CA ASP A 836 -24.61 15.72 -0.51
C ASP A 836 -25.78 16.55 -1.04
N VAL A 837 -26.96 15.93 -1.15
CA VAL A 837 -28.19 16.54 -1.67
C VAL A 837 -29.31 16.32 -0.67
N GLN A 838 -30.12 17.36 -0.43
CA GLN A 838 -31.31 17.28 0.41
C GLN A 838 -32.53 17.90 -0.26
N VAL A 839 -33.69 17.27 -0.06
CA VAL A 839 -35.02 17.78 -0.40
C VAL A 839 -35.85 17.81 0.88
N ALA A 840 -36.53 18.93 1.13
CA ALA A 840 -37.35 19.17 2.31
C ALA A 840 -38.72 19.77 1.94
N SER A 841 -39.72 19.59 2.81
CA SER A 841 -41.04 20.23 2.65
C SER A 841 -41.07 21.69 3.16
N ASP A 842 -39.98 22.17 3.76
CA ASP A 842 -39.83 23.54 4.25
C ASP A 842 -38.45 24.14 3.90
N ALA A 843 -38.42 25.48 3.75
CA ALA A 843 -37.23 26.22 3.36
C ALA A 843 -36.09 26.21 4.41
N ALA A 844 -36.40 25.85 5.67
CA ALA A 844 -35.42 25.77 6.74
C ALA A 844 -34.79 24.37 6.86
N PHE A 845 -35.22 23.40 6.03
CA PHE A 845 -34.77 22.00 6.06
C PHE A 845 -34.98 21.32 7.42
N THR A 846 -36.05 21.72 8.13
CA THR A 846 -36.45 21.06 9.38
C THR A 846 -37.13 19.72 9.13
N ASN A 847 -37.72 19.51 7.95
CA ASN A 847 -38.39 18.28 7.52
C ASN A 847 -37.79 17.82 6.17
N VAL A 848 -36.61 17.19 6.22
CA VAL A 848 -36.01 16.53 5.04
C VAL A 848 -36.84 15.31 4.68
N VAL A 849 -37.31 15.24 3.43
CA VAL A 849 -38.17 14.16 2.90
C VAL A 849 -37.39 13.17 2.03
N ALA A 850 -36.25 13.59 1.46
CA ALA A 850 -35.34 12.73 0.72
C ALA A 850 -33.92 13.33 0.75
N SER A 851 -32.90 12.48 0.69
CA SER A 851 -31.50 12.91 0.66
C SER A 851 -30.59 11.86 0.04
N ALA A 852 -29.48 12.30 -0.54
CA ALA A 852 -28.37 11.45 -0.97
C ALA A 852 -27.04 12.04 -0.49
N THR A 853 -26.04 11.19 -0.32
CA THR A 853 -24.70 11.56 0.17
C THR A 853 -23.64 10.83 -0.65
N GLY A 854 -22.52 11.48 -0.94
CA GLY A 854 -21.49 10.89 -1.80
C GLY A 854 -21.92 10.70 -3.26
N VAL A 855 -22.80 11.56 -3.77
CA VAL A 855 -23.20 11.54 -5.18
C VAL A 855 -22.01 11.98 -6.03
N MET A 856 -21.53 11.15 -6.96
CA MET A 856 -20.34 11.45 -7.77
C MET A 856 -20.64 12.23 -9.06
N THR A 857 -21.91 12.33 -9.44
CA THR A 857 -22.40 13.11 -10.58
C THR A 857 -23.04 14.41 -10.12
N SER A 858 -23.04 15.44 -10.97
CA SER A 858 -23.73 16.71 -10.75
C SER A 858 -25.26 16.66 -10.89
N GLN A 859 -25.83 15.46 -10.82
CA GLN A 859 -27.25 15.19 -11.00
C GLN A 859 -27.72 14.06 -10.08
N TRP A 860 -28.95 14.18 -9.57
CA TRP A 860 -29.61 13.15 -8.77
C TRP A 860 -31.13 13.13 -9.02
N SER A 861 -31.66 11.95 -9.32
CA SER A 861 -33.11 11.69 -9.39
C SER A 861 -33.66 11.37 -8.01
N VAL A 862 -34.59 12.19 -7.51
CA VAL A 862 -35.15 12.05 -6.17
C VAL A 862 -35.87 10.71 -6.01
N SER A 863 -35.46 9.94 -5.01
CA SER A 863 -36.08 8.69 -4.59
C SER A 863 -36.19 8.64 -3.06
N PRO A 864 -37.33 8.20 -2.48
CA PRO A 864 -38.57 7.78 -3.16
C PRO A 864 -39.29 8.98 -3.83
N SER A 865 -40.26 8.68 -4.70
CA SER A 865 -41.04 9.71 -5.40
C SER A 865 -41.81 10.63 -4.46
N LEU A 866 -41.86 11.91 -4.81
CA LEU A 866 -42.47 12.98 -4.04
C LEU A 866 -44.01 13.03 -4.21
N ASN A 867 -44.70 13.65 -3.26
CA ASN A 867 -46.16 13.83 -3.33
C ASN A 867 -46.55 14.82 -4.44
N ILE A 868 -47.71 14.61 -5.06
CA ILE A 868 -48.30 15.52 -6.07
C ILE A 868 -48.63 16.91 -5.51
N SER A 869 -48.66 17.91 -6.39
CA SER A 869 -49.08 19.30 -6.12
C SER A 869 -48.42 19.95 -4.89
N THR A 870 -47.21 19.51 -4.53
CA THR A 870 -46.53 19.86 -3.29
C THR A 870 -45.27 20.66 -3.60
N THR A 871 -45.08 21.77 -2.90
CA THR A 871 -43.86 22.57 -3.00
C THR A 871 -42.77 21.97 -2.11
N TYR A 872 -41.61 21.72 -2.70
CA TYR A 872 -40.41 21.26 -2.02
C TYR A 872 -39.28 22.25 -2.18
N TYR A 873 -38.33 22.19 -1.25
CA TYR A 873 -37.09 22.96 -1.24
C TYR A 873 -35.93 21.98 -1.34
N TRP A 874 -34.89 22.33 -2.10
CA TRP A 874 -33.71 21.49 -2.27
C TRP A 874 -32.42 22.28 -2.24
N ARG A 875 -31.34 21.63 -1.79
CA ARG A 875 -30.00 22.18 -1.65
C ARG A 875 -28.93 21.10 -1.84
N VAL A 876 -27.74 21.53 -2.25
CA VAL A 876 -26.57 20.69 -2.50
C VAL A 876 -25.35 21.30 -1.81
N ARG A 877 -24.43 20.47 -1.32
CA ARG A 877 -23.07 20.86 -0.95
C ARG A 877 -22.07 19.90 -1.57
N ALA A 878 -20.84 20.33 -1.77
CA ALA A 878 -19.75 19.50 -2.25
C ALA A 878 -18.82 19.08 -1.09
N SER A 879 -18.20 17.91 -1.22
CA SER A 879 -17.16 17.38 -0.35
C SER A 879 -16.03 16.79 -1.18
N ASN A 880 -14.77 16.97 -0.77
CA ASN A 880 -13.60 16.41 -1.48
C ASN A 880 -12.94 15.27 -0.70
N SER A 881 -11.98 14.60 -1.35
CA SER A 881 -11.24 13.45 -0.81
C SER A 881 -10.42 13.76 0.45
N CYS A 882 -10.03 15.01 0.69
CA CYS A 882 -9.34 15.42 1.93
C CYS A 882 -10.29 15.69 3.11
N GLY A 883 -11.61 15.50 2.94
CA GLY A 883 -12.63 15.66 4.00
C GLY A 883 -13.18 17.08 4.16
N GLY A 884 -12.84 17.99 3.26
CA GLY A 884 -13.33 19.36 3.22
C GLY A 884 -14.74 19.38 2.64
N VAL A 885 -15.63 20.16 3.26
CA VAL A 885 -17.05 20.22 2.88
C VAL A 885 -17.46 21.68 2.72
N SER A 886 -18.12 22.00 1.60
CA SER A 886 -18.64 23.33 1.33
C SER A 886 -19.87 23.64 2.19
N ASP A 887 -20.20 24.93 2.33
CA ASP A 887 -21.53 25.32 2.77
C ASP A 887 -22.62 24.75 1.85
N TRP A 888 -23.82 24.59 2.40
CA TRP A 888 -25.00 24.28 1.59
C TRP A 888 -25.35 25.44 0.65
N SER A 889 -25.62 25.12 -0.61
CA SER A 889 -26.16 26.07 -1.58
C SER A 889 -27.43 26.76 -1.07
N ALA A 890 -27.62 28.03 -1.43
CA ALA A 890 -28.89 28.72 -1.20
C ALA A 890 -30.05 27.90 -1.82
N PRO A 891 -31.08 27.54 -1.03
CA PRO A 891 -32.04 26.53 -1.45
C PRO A 891 -32.94 27.04 -2.57
N ARG A 892 -33.18 26.17 -3.55
CA ARG A 892 -34.19 26.40 -4.59
C ARG A 892 -35.48 25.69 -4.23
N SER A 893 -36.60 26.15 -4.78
CA SER A 893 -37.90 25.52 -4.63
C SER A 893 -38.48 25.08 -5.96
N PHE A 894 -39.29 24.03 -5.94
CA PHE A 894 -40.14 23.62 -7.06
C PHE A 894 -41.45 23.05 -6.53
N THR A 895 -42.48 23.03 -7.38
CA THR A 895 -43.77 22.41 -7.07
C THR A 895 -43.96 21.23 -8.00
N THR A 896 -44.13 20.04 -7.41
CA THR A 896 -44.48 18.84 -8.17
C THR A 896 -45.79 19.04 -8.91
N ARG A 897 -45.93 18.35 -10.03
CA ARG A 897 -47.15 18.33 -10.84
C ARG A 897 -48.39 17.92 -10.04
N GLY A 898 -49.55 18.38 -10.51
CA GLY A 898 -50.83 17.73 -10.19
C GLY A 898 -51.06 16.49 -11.05
N CYS A 899 -52.27 15.96 -10.99
CA CYS A 899 -52.66 14.81 -11.81
C CYS A 899 -52.62 15.13 -13.31
N VAL A 900 -51.96 14.24 -14.08
CA VAL A 900 -51.88 14.31 -15.53
C VAL A 900 -52.49 13.06 -16.16
N THR A 901 -52.98 13.17 -17.39
CA THR A 901 -53.47 12.01 -18.13
C THR A 901 -52.29 11.17 -18.63
N LEU A 902 -51.99 10.07 -17.94
CA LEU A 902 -50.96 9.13 -18.35
C LEU A 902 -51.23 8.55 -19.75
N GLN A 903 -50.17 8.41 -20.55
CA GLN A 903 -50.23 7.77 -21.86
C GLN A 903 -50.13 6.25 -21.72
N ALA A 904 -50.83 5.52 -22.58
CA ALA A 904 -50.73 4.06 -22.66
C ALA A 904 -49.37 3.64 -23.24
N PRO A 905 -48.67 2.64 -22.69
CA PRO A 905 -47.43 2.10 -23.27
C PRO A 905 -47.61 1.55 -24.68
N SER A 906 -46.52 1.46 -25.44
CA SER A 906 -46.49 0.70 -26.71
C SER A 906 -45.72 -0.60 -26.52
N LEU A 907 -46.36 -1.72 -26.86
CA LEU A 907 -45.82 -3.06 -26.64
C LEU A 907 -44.68 -3.35 -27.64
N SER A 908 -43.52 -3.81 -27.17
CA SER A 908 -42.33 -4.11 -28.00
C SER A 908 -42.13 -5.62 -28.20
N SER A 909 -42.13 -6.41 -27.12
CA SER A 909 -41.89 -7.86 -27.18
C SER A 909 -42.90 -8.64 -26.31
N PRO A 910 -43.44 -9.78 -26.78
CA PRO A 910 -43.33 -10.30 -28.14
C PRO A 910 -44.07 -9.42 -29.15
N THR A 911 -43.57 -9.39 -30.37
CA THR A 911 -44.18 -8.60 -31.45
C THR A 911 -45.59 -9.10 -31.79
N ASN A 912 -46.47 -8.18 -32.21
CA ASN A 912 -47.86 -8.54 -32.48
C ASN A 912 -47.97 -9.54 -33.64
N ASN A 913 -48.69 -10.64 -33.40
CA ASN A 913 -48.83 -11.84 -34.23
C ASN A 913 -47.58 -12.76 -34.29
N ALA A 914 -46.63 -12.64 -33.35
CA ALA A 914 -45.54 -13.62 -33.24
C ALA A 914 -46.06 -15.05 -33.03
N THR A 915 -45.41 -16.02 -33.68
CA THR A 915 -45.70 -17.47 -33.57
C THR A 915 -44.45 -18.21 -33.10
N ASP A 916 -44.61 -19.45 -32.62
CA ASP A 916 -43.53 -20.24 -32.01
C ASP A 916 -42.81 -19.53 -30.85
N VAL A 917 -43.56 -18.70 -30.12
CA VAL A 917 -43.02 -17.97 -28.96
C VAL A 917 -42.85 -18.94 -27.77
N ASP A 918 -41.75 -18.81 -27.05
CA ASP A 918 -41.50 -19.61 -25.84
C ASP A 918 -42.65 -19.37 -24.82
N PRO A 919 -43.27 -20.40 -24.25
CA PRO A 919 -44.27 -20.22 -23.20
C PRO A 919 -43.70 -19.60 -21.90
N ILE A 920 -42.38 -19.50 -21.75
CA ILE A 920 -41.67 -18.76 -20.70
C ILE A 920 -40.96 -17.55 -21.34
N LEU A 921 -41.68 -16.43 -21.47
CA LEU A 921 -41.20 -15.20 -22.09
C LEU A 921 -41.23 -14.00 -21.15
N ALA A 922 -40.38 -13.01 -21.42
CA ALA A 922 -40.55 -11.66 -20.90
C ALA A 922 -41.42 -10.82 -21.85
N LEU A 923 -42.36 -10.09 -21.26
CA LEU A 923 -43.15 -9.04 -21.91
C LEU A 923 -42.46 -7.70 -21.68
N ASP A 924 -42.30 -6.92 -22.74
CA ASP A 924 -41.55 -5.65 -22.76
C ASP A 924 -42.37 -4.55 -23.44
N TRP A 925 -42.32 -3.33 -22.92
CA TRP A 925 -43.09 -2.20 -23.46
C TRP A 925 -42.37 -0.86 -23.26
N SER A 926 -42.71 0.13 -24.08
CA SER A 926 -42.08 1.45 -23.98
C SER A 926 -42.36 2.13 -22.65
N ASP A 927 -41.30 2.66 -22.06
CA ASP A 927 -41.43 3.53 -20.90
C ASP A 927 -42.26 4.77 -21.23
N ARG A 928 -43.06 5.18 -20.25
CA ARG A 928 -43.85 6.39 -20.30
C ARG A 928 -43.33 7.36 -19.27
N THR A 929 -42.80 8.48 -19.76
CA THR A 929 -42.70 9.72 -18.98
C THR A 929 -43.99 9.89 -18.19
N SER A 930 -43.89 10.36 -16.95
CA SER A 930 -45.00 10.49 -16.01
C SER A 930 -45.50 9.22 -15.30
N ALA A 931 -45.15 8.01 -15.73
CA ALA A 931 -45.57 6.80 -15.03
C ALA A 931 -44.67 6.52 -13.82
N THR A 932 -45.25 6.08 -12.70
CA THR A 932 -44.47 5.51 -11.57
C THR A 932 -44.56 3.98 -11.52
N GLY A 933 -45.28 3.39 -12.48
CA GLY A 933 -45.35 1.95 -12.72
C GLY A 933 -46.34 1.63 -13.84
N TYR A 934 -46.63 0.34 -13.96
CA TYR A 934 -47.46 -0.25 -15.02
C TYR A 934 -48.31 -1.38 -14.45
N GLU A 935 -49.50 -1.58 -15.02
CA GLU A 935 -50.30 -2.79 -14.86
C GLU A 935 -50.29 -3.58 -16.17
N VAL A 936 -49.90 -4.86 -16.09
CA VAL A 936 -49.80 -5.78 -17.22
C VAL A 936 -50.89 -6.85 -17.11
N GLN A 937 -51.49 -7.22 -18.24
CA GLN A 937 -52.49 -8.28 -18.32
C GLN A 937 -52.22 -9.19 -19.53
N VAL A 938 -52.36 -10.50 -19.32
CA VAL A 938 -52.33 -11.56 -20.33
C VAL A 938 -53.62 -12.38 -20.22
N ALA A 939 -54.25 -12.66 -21.36
CA ALA A 939 -55.53 -13.35 -21.47
C ALA A 939 -55.53 -14.37 -22.61
N THR A 940 -56.44 -15.34 -22.58
CA THR A 940 -56.71 -16.25 -23.71
C THR A 940 -57.66 -15.67 -24.76
N ASP A 941 -58.23 -14.49 -24.51
CA ASP A 941 -59.21 -13.83 -25.37
C ASP A 941 -58.94 -12.32 -25.52
N GLU A 942 -59.28 -11.78 -26.69
CA GLU A 942 -59.04 -10.37 -27.05
C GLU A 942 -59.83 -9.37 -26.19
N ALA A 943 -60.93 -9.82 -25.57
CA ALA A 943 -61.74 -9.01 -24.67
C ALA A 943 -61.21 -8.97 -23.22
N PHE A 944 -60.17 -9.77 -22.89
CA PHE A 944 -59.61 -9.93 -21.55
C PHE A 944 -60.65 -10.39 -20.51
N SER A 945 -61.61 -11.21 -20.94
CA SER A 945 -62.59 -11.83 -20.05
C SER A 945 -61.99 -12.98 -19.23
N THR A 946 -60.94 -13.63 -19.74
CA THR A 946 -60.23 -14.74 -19.11
C THR A 946 -58.74 -14.40 -18.99
N LEU A 947 -58.37 -13.71 -17.90
CA LEU A 947 -56.97 -13.44 -17.56
C LEU A 947 -56.27 -14.73 -17.15
N VAL A 948 -55.06 -14.95 -17.66
CA VAL A 948 -54.16 -16.05 -17.25
C VAL A 948 -52.98 -15.57 -16.41
N ALA A 949 -52.57 -14.31 -16.57
CA ALA A 949 -51.54 -13.69 -15.74
C ALA A 949 -51.74 -12.17 -15.71
N SER A 950 -51.45 -11.53 -14.58
CA SER A 950 -51.45 -10.07 -14.44
C SER A 950 -50.54 -9.66 -13.28
N THR A 951 -49.98 -8.46 -13.36
CA THR A 951 -49.16 -7.87 -12.29
C THR A 951 -49.20 -6.34 -12.33
N THR A 952 -48.70 -5.71 -11.27
CA THR A 952 -48.24 -4.32 -11.27
C THR A 952 -46.74 -4.27 -11.01
N THR A 953 -45.99 -3.50 -11.80
CA THR A 953 -44.52 -3.38 -11.72
C THR A 953 -44.08 -1.93 -11.91
N ALA A 954 -42.95 -1.53 -11.32
CA ALA A 954 -42.34 -0.22 -11.57
C ALA A 954 -41.53 -0.19 -12.89
N ALA A 955 -41.03 -1.35 -13.34
CA ALA A 955 -40.22 -1.48 -14.54
C ALA A 955 -41.08 -1.72 -15.80
N SER A 956 -40.55 -1.33 -16.96
CA SER A 956 -41.10 -1.54 -18.31
C SER A 956 -41.06 -2.99 -18.83
N LEU A 957 -40.72 -3.94 -17.95
CA LEU A 957 -40.45 -5.35 -18.27
C LEU A 957 -41.08 -6.28 -17.23
N TRP A 958 -41.66 -7.40 -17.65
CA TRP A 958 -42.16 -8.45 -16.75
C TRP A 958 -42.30 -9.82 -17.42
N ALA A 959 -41.93 -10.89 -16.71
CA ALA A 959 -42.16 -12.28 -17.13
C ALA A 959 -43.18 -12.99 -16.21
N PRO A 960 -44.19 -13.70 -16.74
CA PRO A 960 -45.08 -14.54 -15.94
C PRO A 960 -44.31 -15.65 -15.20
N GLN A 961 -44.65 -15.88 -13.92
CA GLN A 961 -44.02 -16.90 -13.07
C GLN A 961 -44.38 -18.35 -13.46
N THR A 962 -45.47 -18.53 -14.22
CA THR A 962 -45.93 -19.84 -14.70
C THR A 962 -45.87 -19.86 -16.22
N ALA A 963 -45.30 -20.92 -16.78
CA ALA A 963 -45.28 -21.15 -18.23
C ALA A 963 -46.71 -21.13 -18.80
N LEU A 964 -46.87 -20.45 -19.93
CA LEU A 964 -48.11 -20.46 -20.69
C LEU A 964 -48.35 -21.84 -21.34
N ASN A 965 -49.57 -22.12 -21.80
CA ASN A 965 -49.83 -23.36 -22.52
C ASN A 965 -49.21 -23.29 -23.92
N SER A 966 -48.61 -24.38 -24.41
CA SER A 966 -48.12 -24.49 -25.81
C SER A 966 -49.24 -24.41 -26.85
N ASN A 967 -48.88 -24.06 -28.09
CA ASN A 967 -49.80 -23.95 -29.25
C ASN A 967 -51.05 -23.09 -28.98
N THR A 968 -50.95 -22.12 -28.07
CA THR A 968 -52.09 -21.33 -27.58
C THR A 968 -51.87 -19.86 -27.91
N THR A 969 -52.89 -19.22 -28.48
CA THR A 969 -52.84 -17.77 -28.75
C THR A 969 -53.22 -17.01 -27.49
N TYR A 970 -52.31 -16.14 -27.05
CA TYR A 970 -52.50 -15.23 -25.93
C TYR A 970 -52.59 -13.79 -26.42
N TYR A 971 -53.41 -13.00 -25.73
CA TYR A 971 -53.60 -11.58 -25.92
C TYR A 971 -53.03 -10.86 -24.69
N TRP A 972 -52.31 -9.76 -24.89
CA TRP A 972 -51.73 -9.02 -23.78
C TRP A 972 -51.79 -7.50 -24.01
N ARG A 973 -51.84 -6.77 -22.89
CA ARG A 973 -51.96 -5.31 -22.84
C ARG A 973 -51.34 -4.75 -21.57
N VAL A 974 -50.90 -3.50 -21.64
CA VAL A 974 -50.27 -2.79 -20.51
C VAL A 974 -50.89 -1.40 -20.37
N ARG A 975 -51.05 -0.90 -19.14
CA ARG A 975 -51.36 0.52 -18.88
C ARG A 975 -50.37 1.11 -17.90
N SER A 976 -50.05 2.37 -18.07
CA SER A 976 -49.26 3.15 -17.10
C SER A 976 -50.09 3.41 -15.86
N THR A 977 -49.44 3.49 -14.70
CA THR A 977 -50.08 3.82 -13.42
C THR A 977 -49.26 4.86 -12.64
N ASP A 978 -49.96 5.72 -11.92
CA ASP A 978 -49.40 6.58 -10.87
C ASP A 978 -50.43 6.78 -9.75
N VAL A 979 -50.10 7.64 -8.77
CA VAL A 979 -50.97 7.98 -7.64
C VAL A 979 -52.30 8.66 -8.03
N CYS A 980 -52.38 9.25 -9.22
CA CYS A 980 -53.58 9.88 -9.76
C CYS A 980 -54.47 8.93 -10.56
N GLY A 981 -53.95 7.77 -10.97
CA GLY A 981 -54.71 6.68 -11.56
C GLY A 981 -54.07 6.08 -12.82
N PRO A 982 -54.70 5.07 -13.41
CA PRO A 982 -54.17 4.39 -14.59
C PRO A 982 -54.46 5.15 -15.89
N SER A 983 -53.60 4.97 -16.90
CA SER A 983 -53.92 5.29 -18.29
C SER A 983 -55.02 4.36 -18.83
N VAL A 984 -55.48 4.64 -20.06
CA VAL A 984 -56.10 3.58 -20.87
C VAL A 984 -55.06 2.47 -21.14
N PHE A 985 -55.53 1.25 -21.40
CA PHE A 985 -54.63 0.18 -21.85
C PHE A 985 -54.06 0.48 -23.24
N SER A 986 -52.89 -0.08 -23.50
CA SER A 986 -52.28 -0.17 -24.82
C SER A 986 -53.24 -0.82 -25.81
N ASN A 987 -52.96 -0.64 -27.11
CA ASN A 987 -53.50 -1.56 -28.10
C ASN A 987 -53.13 -3.00 -27.73
N VAL A 988 -54.06 -3.92 -27.94
CA VAL A 988 -53.87 -5.34 -27.66
C VAL A 988 -52.87 -5.91 -28.66
N SER A 989 -51.81 -6.55 -28.15
CA SER A 989 -50.97 -7.44 -28.97
C SER A 989 -51.34 -8.88 -28.69
N LYS A 990 -51.13 -9.76 -29.67
CA LYS A 990 -51.27 -11.21 -29.49
C LYS A 990 -50.04 -11.95 -29.96
N PHE A 991 -49.83 -13.14 -29.41
CA PHE A 991 -48.81 -14.08 -29.85
C PHE A 991 -49.32 -15.51 -29.69
N THR A 992 -48.77 -16.45 -30.45
CA THR A 992 -49.06 -17.88 -30.32
C THR A 992 -47.80 -18.59 -29.82
N THR A 993 -47.94 -19.29 -28.70
CA THR A 993 -46.84 -20.08 -28.13
C THR A 993 -46.51 -21.28 -29.01
N GLY A 994 -45.23 -21.66 -29.05
CA GLY A 994 -44.74 -22.82 -29.78
C GLY A 994 -45.12 -24.16 -29.15
N ASN A 995 -44.82 -25.23 -29.89
CA ASN A 995 -44.96 -26.60 -29.41
C ASN A 995 -43.75 -26.96 -28.52
N VAL A 996 -43.97 -27.27 -27.24
CA VAL A 996 -42.89 -27.61 -26.30
C VAL A 996 -42.92 -29.11 -25.97
N CYS A 997 -41.81 -29.80 -26.22
CA CYS A 997 -41.64 -31.17 -25.74
C CYS A 997 -41.37 -31.19 -24.24
N VAL A 998 -42.37 -31.57 -23.45
CA VAL A 998 -42.20 -31.83 -22.01
C VAL A 998 -41.66 -33.26 -21.82
N PRO A 999 -40.50 -33.45 -21.17
CA PRO A 999 -39.99 -34.78 -20.84
C PRO A 999 -40.95 -35.56 -19.94
N THR A 1000 -41.32 -36.76 -20.37
CA THR A 1000 -42.04 -37.70 -19.51
C THR A 1000 -41.07 -38.19 -18.44
N LEU A 1001 -41.39 -37.95 -17.17
CA LEU A 1001 -40.62 -38.51 -16.06
C LEU A 1001 -40.76 -40.03 -16.06
N ALA A 1002 -39.64 -40.74 -16.04
CA ALA A 1002 -39.59 -42.18 -15.96
C ALA A 1002 -40.10 -42.66 -14.59
N THR A 1003 -40.55 -43.91 -14.56
CA THR A 1003 -40.84 -44.63 -13.32
C THR A 1003 -40.15 -45.98 -13.39
N TYR A 1004 -39.80 -46.56 -12.24
CA TYR A 1004 -39.15 -47.87 -12.21
C TYR A 1004 -40.12 -48.97 -12.63
N ASP A 1005 -39.87 -49.62 -13.77
CA ASP A 1005 -40.63 -50.78 -14.23
C ASP A 1005 -40.13 -52.03 -13.50
N THR A 1006 -40.96 -52.64 -12.66
CA THR A 1006 -40.60 -53.82 -11.86
C THR A 1006 -40.44 -55.10 -12.67
N THR A 1007 -40.93 -55.14 -13.91
CA THR A 1007 -40.80 -56.28 -14.84
C THR A 1007 -39.50 -56.21 -15.62
N LEU A 1008 -39.18 -55.02 -16.15
CA LEU A 1008 -37.92 -54.74 -16.85
C LEU A 1008 -36.76 -54.47 -15.89
N LYS A 1009 -37.05 -54.15 -14.62
CA LYS A 1009 -36.11 -53.77 -13.54
C LYS A 1009 -35.28 -52.52 -13.82
N THR A 1010 -35.89 -51.53 -14.47
CA THR A 1010 -35.18 -50.33 -14.93
C THR A 1010 -36.15 -49.14 -15.09
N PRO A 1011 -35.69 -47.88 -15.03
CA PRO A 1011 -36.49 -46.72 -15.40
C PRO A 1011 -37.10 -46.82 -16.80
N ALA A 1012 -38.41 -46.59 -16.89
CA ALA A 1012 -39.17 -46.59 -18.14
C ALA A 1012 -40.14 -45.41 -18.21
N CYS A 1013 -40.29 -44.84 -19.41
CA CYS A 1013 -41.31 -43.83 -19.71
C CYS A 1013 -42.44 -44.36 -20.58
N ALA A 1014 -43.63 -43.78 -20.40
CA ALA A 1014 -44.71 -43.87 -21.37
C ALA A 1014 -44.29 -43.26 -22.73
N ALA A 1015 -45.08 -43.53 -23.78
CA ALA A 1015 -44.83 -42.96 -25.11
C ALA A 1015 -44.96 -41.42 -25.09
N GLY A 1016 -43.99 -40.73 -25.69
CA GLY A 1016 -43.90 -39.26 -25.71
C GLY A 1016 -42.84 -38.77 -26.71
N CYS A 1017 -42.46 -37.50 -26.61
CA CYS A 1017 -41.36 -36.89 -27.38
C CYS A 1017 -40.02 -36.89 -26.61
N ALA A 1018 -40.07 -37.01 -25.28
CA ALA A 1018 -38.91 -37.09 -24.41
C ALA A 1018 -39.20 -37.95 -23.17
N CYS A 1019 -38.14 -38.49 -22.58
CA CYS A 1019 -38.13 -39.42 -21.45
C CYS A 1019 -36.96 -39.10 -20.52
N ASP A 1020 -37.17 -39.03 -19.21
CA ASP A 1020 -36.17 -38.55 -18.25
C ASP A 1020 -36.25 -39.31 -16.92
N THR A 1021 -35.13 -39.88 -16.46
CA THR A 1021 -35.03 -40.56 -15.15
C THR A 1021 -35.30 -39.65 -13.94
N GLY A 1022 -35.19 -38.34 -14.11
CA GLY A 1022 -35.31 -37.37 -13.03
C GLY A 1022 -34.12 -37.38 -12.06
N PRO A 1023 -34.15 -36.54 -11.02
CA PRO A 1023 -33.01 -36.33 -10.11
C PRO A 1023 -32.84 -37.40 -9.03
N THR A 1024 -33.53 -38.54 -9.09
CA THR A 1024 -33.59 -39.50 -7.97
C THR A 1024 -33.58 -41.00 -8.33
N LEU A 1025 -34.03 -41.42 -9.52
CA LEU A 1025 -34.16 -42.86 -9.80
C LEU A 1025 -32.81 -43.57 -9.91
N ILE A 1026 -31.83 -42.89 -10.49
CA ILE A 1026 -30.47 -43.38 -10.79
C ILE A 1026 -29.40 -42.46 -10.17
N ASN A 1027 -29.74 -41.78 -9.07
CA ASN A 1027 -28.85 -40.77 -8.49
C ASN A 1027 -27.89 -41.43 -7.48
N GLY A 1028 -26.61 -41.49 -7.82
CA GLY A 1028 -25.60 -42.24 -7.09
C GLY A 1028 -25.48 -43.69 -7.62
N ARG A 1029 -24.81 -44.55 -6.85
CA ARG A 1029 -24.35 -45.88 -7.33
C ARG A 1029 -24.68 -47.01 -6.37
N GLY A 1030 -25.43 -48.02 -6.79
CA GLY A 1030 -25.57 -49.31 -6.12
C GLY A 1030 -25.88 -49.23 -4.61
N THR A 1031 -24.98 -49.76 -3.78
CA THR A 1031 -25.08 -49.69 -2.30
C THR A 1031 -24.22 -48.59 -1.67
N MET A 1032 -23.77 -47.60 -2.43
CA MET A 1032 -22.93 -46.49 -1.94
C MET A 1032 -23.58 -45.74 -0.78
N THR A 1033 -22.80 -45.44 0.26
CA THR A 1033 -23.34 -44.77 1.46
C THR A 1033 -23.60 -43.29 1.15
N GLY A 1034 -24.82 -42.82 1.46
CA GLY A 1034 -25.27 -41.45 1.21
C GLY A 1034 -25.86 -41.20 -0.18
N GLY A 1035 -25.74 -42.17 -1.10
CA GLY A 1035 -26.15 -42.07 -2.50
C GLY A 1035 -26.43 -43.44 -3.08
N ASN A 1036 -27.23 -44.21 -2.37
CA ASN A 1036 -27.68 -45.52 -2.84
C ASN A 1036 -28.84 -45.32 -3.81
N GLU A 1037 -28.75 -45.88 -5.01
CA GLU A 1037 -29.88 -45.88 -5.92
C GLU A 1037 -31.07 -46.63 -5.31
N THR A 1038 -32.28 -46.16 -5.61
CA THR A 1038 -33.49 -46.70 -4.98
C THR A 1038 -33.81 -48.12 -5.47
N ASN A 1039 -33.54 -48.42 -6.75
CA ASN A 1039 -33.93 -49.68 -7.39
C ASN A 1039 -32.76 -50.38 -8.12
N ARG A 1040 -31.55 -50.23 -7.59
CA ARG A 1040 -30.31 -50.86 -8.08
C ARG A 1040 -30.51 -52.32 -8.55
N PRO A 1041 -29.90 -52.72 -9.67
CA PRO A 1041 -28.91 -51.97 -10.44
C PRO A 1041 -29.52 -51.13 -11.57
N ASN A 1042 -30.83 -50.81 -11.54
CA ASN A 1042 -31.52 -50.04 -12.59
C ASN A 1042 -31.26 -50.49 -14.06
N THR A 1043 -30.80 -51.73 -14.28
CA THR A 1043 -30.54 -52.31 -15.61
C THR A 1043 -31.57 -53.36 -16.00
N LEU A 1044 -31.74 -53.55 -17.32
CA LEU A 1044 -32.66 -54.51 -17.91
C LEU A 1044 -32.46 -55.93 -17.35
N GLY A 1045 -33.53 -56.44 -16.74
CA GLY A 1045 -33.61 -57.72 -16.03
C GLY A 1045 -32.84 -57.79 -14.70
N GLY A 1046 -32.16 -56.70 -14.31
CA GLY A 1046 -31.16 -56.66 -13.23
C GLY A 1046 -29.92 -57.49 -13.58
N THR A 1047 -29.55 -57.53 -14.86
CA THR A 1047 -28.53 -58.46 -15.39
C THR A 1047 -27.10 -57.90 -15.40
N CYS A 1048 -26.95 -56.58 -15.28
CA CYS A 1048 -25.67 -55.94 -15.03
C CYS A 1048 -25.72 -55.28 -13.65
N VAL A 1049 -24.72 -55.54 -12.81
CA VAL A 1049 -24.72 -55.09 -11.40
C VAL A 1049 -23.66 -54.02 -11.17
N ASP A 1050 -23.97 -53.10 -10.26
CA ASP A 1050 -23.09 -51.97 -9.98
C ASP A 1050 -21.93 -52.29 -9.07
N GLY A 1051 -20.94 -51.40 -9.13
CA GLY A 1051 -19.93 -51.28 -8.10
C GLY A 1051 -20.56 -50.81 -6.79
N ASN A 1052 -19.97 -51.19 -5.67
CA ASN A 1052 -20.46 -50.87 -4.33
C ASN A 1052 -19.42 -50.14 -3.47
N SER A 1053 -18.31 -49.69 -4.08
CA SER A 1053 -17.26 -48.91 -3.41
C SER A 1053 -17.51 -47.40 -3.56
N GLY A 1054 -16.78 -46.61 -2.77
CA GLY A 1054 -16.84 -45.15 -2.77
C GLY A 1054 -17.91 -44.55 -1.84
N THR A 1055 -17.95 -43.23 -1.82
CA THR A 1055 -18.85 -42.37 -1.04
C THR A 1055 -19.55 -41.38 -1.98
N TYR A 1056 -20.83 -41.13 -1.73
CA TYR A 1056 -21.66 -40.30 -2.61
C TYR A 1056 -21.08 -38.91 -2.82
N HIS A 1057 -20.99 -38.51 -4.10
CA HIS A 1057 -20.41 -37.25 -4.55
C HIS A 1057 -18.98 -36.96 -4.05
N SER A 1058 -18.29 -37.98 -3.55
CA SER A 1058 -16.83 -38.00 -3.34
C SER A 1058 -16.16 -38.89 -4.39
N ASP A 1059 -16.82 -39.97 -4.79
CA ASP A 1059 -16.46 -40.86 -5.88
C ASP A 1059 -17.48 -40.73 -7.03
N GLU A 1060 -17.20 -41.36 -8.17
CA GLU A 1060 -17.96 -41.19 -9.42
C GLU A 1060 -19.32 -41.92 -9.43
N SER A 1061 -20.30 -41.38 -10.15
CA SER A 1061 -21.62 -42.00 -10.34
C SER A 1061 -22.28 -41.56 -11.65
N LEU A 1062 -23.25 -42.33 -12.11
CA LEU A 1062 -24.35 -41.83 -12.94
C LEU A 1062 -25.34 -41.13 -12.00
N ASP A 1063 -25.88 -39.98 -12.44
CA ASP A 1063 -26.80 -39.19 -11.59
C ASP A 1063 -28.17 -38.98 -12.25
N ARG A 1064 -28.20 -38.92 -13.59
CA ARG A 1064 -29.42 -38.73 -14.39
C ARG A 1064 -29.21 -39.08 -15.86
N MET A 1065 -30.22 -39.67 -16.48
CA MET A 1065 -30.30 -39.94 -17.91
C MET A 1065 -31.61 -39.41 -18.48
N SER A 1066 -31.56 -38.76 -19.65
CA SER A 1066 -32.75 -38.34 -20.40
C SER A 1066 -32.53 -38.47 -21.90
N ILE A 1067 -33.60 -38.65 -22.65
CA ILE A 1067 -33.59 -38.75 -24.11
C ILE A 1067 -34.76 -37.96 -24.69
N LYS A 1068 -34.54 -37.20 -25.76
CA LYS A 1068 -35.56 -36.40 -26.45
C LYS A 1068 -35.43 -36.46 -27.96
N THR A 1069 -36.52 -36.26 -28.69
CA THR A 1069 -36.48 -35.99 -30.13
C THR A 1069 -35.96 -34.58 -30.42
N LEU A 1070 -35.26 -34.39 -31.55
CA LEU A 1070 -34.78 -33.07 -31.97
C LEU A 1070 -35.84 -32.19 -32.66
N ASP A 1071 -37.03 -32.73 -32.95
CA ASP A 1071 -38.15 -32.06 -33.60
C ASP A 1071 -39.38 -31.94 -32.68
N ASP A 1072 -39.19 -32.11 -31.37
CA ASP A 1072 -40.17 -32.01 -30.28
C ASP A 1072 -41.49 -32.82 -30.44
N GLY A 1073 -41.59 -33.69 -31.45
CA GLY A 1073 -42.72 -34.58 -31.66
C GLY A 1073 -42.46 -36.02 -31.16
N PRO A 1074 -43.45 -36.93 -31.15
CA PRO A 1074 -43.28 -38.26 -30.55
C PRO A 1074 -42.12 -39.11 -31.11
N PHE A 1075 -41.60 -40.03 -30.29
CA PHE A 1075 -40.62 -41.04 -30.70
C PHE A 1075 -41.19 -41.97 -31.79
N TYR A 1076 -40.84 -41.70 -33.05
CA TYR A 1076 -41.16 -42.54 -34.20
C TYR A 1076 -39.90 -43.17 -34.79
N ALA A 1077 -40.06 -44.36 -35.39
CA ALA A 1077 -39.00 -45.05 -36.11
C ALA A 1077 -38.31 -44.13 -37.14
N GLY A 1078 -36.97 -44.03 -37.09
CA GLY A 1078 -36.18 -43.19 -37.99
C GLY A 1078 -35.94 -41.75 -37.54
N LYS A 1079 -36.53 -41.28 -36.42
CA LYS A 1079 -36.25 -39.92 -35.88
C LYS A 1079 -34.83 -39.79 -35.31
N GLN A 1080 -34.31 -38.56 -35.36
CA GLN A 1080 -33.12 -38.17 -34.58
C GLN A 1080 -33.51 -37.89 -33.13
N VAL A 1081 -32.71 -38.43 -32.21
CA VAL A 1081 -32.86 -38.23 -30.77
C VAL A 1081 -31.54 -37.79 -30.15
N GLU A 1082 -31.63 -37.05 -29.06
CA GLU A 1082 -30.52 -36.62 -28.21
C GLU A 1082 -30.65 -37.31 -26.85
N LEU A 1083 -29.63 -38.08 -26.47
CA LEU A 1083 -29.45 -38.71 -25.17
C LEU A 1083 -28.51 -37.83 -24.34
N ALA A 1084 -28.95 -37.36 -23.18
CA ALA A 1084 -28.18 -36.64 -22.20
C ALA A 1084 -27.93 -37.53 -20.97
N VAL A 1085 -26.68 -37.63 -20.52
CA VAL A 1085 -26.26 -38.41 -19.35
C VAL A 1085 -25.48 -37.50 -18.41
N THR A 1086 -26.00 -37.31 -17.20
CA THR A 1086 -25.34 -36.58 -16.11
C THR A 1086 -24.61 -37.57 -15.23
N ILE A 1087 -23.37 -37.24 -14.91
CA ILE A 1087 -22.46 -38.00 -14.07
C ILE A 1087 -21.86 -37.13 -12.98
N TRP A 1088 -21.48 -37.72 -11.86
CA TRP A 1088 -20.59 -37.09 -10.89
C TRP A 1088 -19.13 -37.35 -11.28
N CYS A 1089 -18.35 -36.29 -11.49
CA CYS A 1089 -16.95 -36.39 -11.87
C CYS A 1089 -16.03 -36.54 -10.65
N TYR A 1090 -15.37 -37.69 -10.50
CA TYR A 1090 -14.24 -37.85 -9.57
C TYR A 1090 -12.94 -37.30 -10.17
N GLY A 1091 -12.56 -37.76 -11.37
CA GLY A 1091 -11.34 -37.33 -12.03
C GLY A 1091 -11.32 -37.60 -13.54
N THR A 1092 -10.13 -37.64 -14.13
CA THR A 1092 -9.92 -37.86 -15.58
C THR A 1092 -9.75 -39.34 -15.97
N THR A 1093 -9.80 -40.24 -15.00
CA THR A 1093 -9.50 -41.68 -15.16
C THR A 1093 -10.67 -42.53 -15.65
N ASP A 1094 -11.85 -41.91 -15.75
CA ASP A 1094 -13.11 -42.61 -15.79
C ASP A 1094 -13.76 -42.41 -17.17
N TYR A 1095 -14.37 -43.48 -17.67
CA TYR A 1095 -14.84 -43.53 -19.05
C TYR A 1095 -16.33 -43.82 -19.13
N LEU A 1096 -17.04 -43.05 -19.95
CA LEU A 1096 -18.44 -43.26 -20.29
C LEU A 1096 -18.56 -44.09 -21.57
N ASP A 1097 -19.34 -45.16 -21.51
CA ASP A 1097 -19.77 -45.96 -22.65
C ASP A 1097 -21.30 -45.88 -22.78
N LEU A 1098 -21.79 -45.73 -24.02
CA LEU A 1098 -23.20 -45.63 -24.36
C LEU A 1098 -23.60 -46.74 -25.34
N TYR A 1099 -24.69 -47.44 -25.03
CA TYR A 1099 -25.24 -48.50 -25.87
C TYR A 1099 -26.74 -48.31 -26.13
N TYR A 1100 -27.24 -48.91 -27.21
CA TYR A 1100 -28.65 -48.84 -27.59
C TYR A 1100 -29.16 -50.17 -28.12
N THR A 1101 -30.36 -50.55 -27.70
CA THR A 1101 -31.04 -51.78 -28.14
C THR A 1101 -32.48 -51.50 -28.55
N THR A 1102 -32.92 -52.15 -29.62
CA THR A 1102 -34.30 -52.06 -30.11
C THR A 1102 -35.23 -53.13 -29.51
N LYS A 1103 -34.75 -53.89 -28.51
CA LYS A 1103 -35.49 -54.99 -27.87
C LYS A 1103 -35.27 -55.03 -26.36
N ALA A 1104 -35.89 -54.11 -25.61
CA ALA A 1104 -35.68 -53.99 -24.16
C ALA A 1104 -35.85 -55.32 -23.39
N ALA A 1105 -36.85 -56.14 -23.74
CA ALA A 1105 -37.11 -57.41 -23.05
C ALA A 1105 -36.05 -58.53 -23.28
N LYS A 1106 -35.23 -58.42 -24.33
CA LYS A 1106 -34.12 -59.35 -24.66
C LYS A 1106 -33.02 -58.56 -25.38
N PRO A 1107 -32.22 -57.77 -24.65
CA PRO A 1107 -31.38 -56.74 -25.23
C PRO A 1107 -30.23 -57.34 -26.05
N SER A 1108 -30.12 -56.87 -27.29
CA SER A 1108 -28.92 -56.99 -28.12
C SER A 1108 -28.38 -55.58 -28.30
N TRP A 1109 -27.27 -55.29 -27.64
CA TRP A 1109 -26.73 -53.94 -27.51
C TRP A 1109 -25.85 -53.56 -28.70
N ASN A 1110 -26.15 -52.44 -29.35
CA ASN A 1110 -25.28 -51.79 -30.33
C ASN A 1110 -24.52 -50.67 -29.62
N THR A 1111 -23.24 -50.51 -29.91
CA THR A 1111 -22.44 -49.39 -29.40
C THR A 1111 -22.87 -48.07 -30.06
N LEU A 1112 -23.16 -47.05 -29.25
CA LEU A 1112 -23.31 -45.66 -29.70
C LEU A 1112 -21.97 -44.92 -29.60
N ALA A 1113 -21.32 -44.98 -28.44
CA ALA A 1113 -20.00 -44.41 -28.19
C ALA A 1113 -19.32 -45.16 -27.04
N THR A 1114 -17.99 -45.25 -27.03
CA THR A 1114 -17.19 -45.88 -25.97
C THR A 1114 -15.90 -45.11 -25.73
N ASN A 1115 -15.31 -45.29 -24.55
CA ASN A 1115 -14.08 -44.60 -24.12
C ASN A 1115 -14.18 -43.07 -24.14
N ILE A 1116 -15.39 -42.51 -23.95
CA ILE A 1116 -15.54 -41.06 -23.75
C ILE A 1116 -14.89 -40.74 -22.39
N GLN A 1117 -14.01 -39.74 -22.32
CA GLN A 1117 -13.57 -39.15 -21.05
C GLN A 1117 -14.38 -37.86 -20.82
N PRO A 1118 -15.51 -37.93 -20.11
CA PRO A 1118 -16.40 -36.79 -19.97
C PRO A 1118 -15.85 -35.72 -19.00
N CYS A 1119 -15.03 -36.12 -18.04
CA CYS A 1119 -14.53 -35.27 -16.96
C CYS A 1119 -13.10 -34.78 -17.21
N THR A 1120 -12.85 -33.49 -16.97
CA THR A 1120 -11.52 -32.88 -16.91
C THR A 1120 -11.07 -32.70 -15.45
N ALA A 1121 -9.81 -32.33 -15.21
CA ALA A 1121 -9.32 -32.07 -13.86
C ALA A 1121 -10.06 -30.90 -13.15
N ALA A 1122 -10.63 -29.96 -13.90
CA ALA A 1122 -11.43 -28.85 -13.36
C ALA A 1122 -12.89 -29.25 -13.05
N ASP A 1123 -13.33 -30.43 -13.50
CA ASP A 1123 -14.68 -30.97 -13.26
C ASP A 1123 -14.74 -31.85 -12.00
N ALA A 1124 -13.60 -32.18 -11.39
CA ALA A 1124 -13.55 -33.00 -10.17
C ALA A 1124 -14.41 -32.40 -9.05
N GLY A 1125 -15.28 -33.23 -8.45
CA GLY A 1125 -16.24 -32.80 -7.43
C GLY A 1125 -17.43 -32.02 -7.97
N LYS A 1126 -17.81 -32.22 -9.25
CA LYS A 1126 -18.98 -31.57 -9.87
C LYS A 1126 -19.78 -32.56 -10.73
N ALA A 1127 -21.08 -32.32 -10.83
CA ALA A 1127 -21.93 -33.00 -11.80
C ALA A 1127 -21.73 -32.41 -13.21
N LYS A 1128 -21.68 -33.27 -14.24
CA LYS A 1128 -21.50 -32.87 -15.64
C LYS A 1128 -22.40 -33.68 -16.57
N THR A 1129 -23.03 -33.02 -17.53
CA THR A 1129 -23.92 -33.66 -18.51
C THR A 1129 -23.24 -33.81 -19.88
N PHE A 1130 -23.20 -35.04 -20.40
CA PHE A 1130 -22.73 -35.38 -21.74
C PHE A 1130 -23.91 -35.68 -22.67
N THR A 1131 -23.91 -35.15 -23.89
CA THR A 1131 -24.98 -35.34 -24.87
C THR A 1131 -24.51 -36.11 -26.12
N HIS A 1132 -25.28 -37.11 -26.56
CA HIS A 1132 -25.04 -37.89 -27.77
C HIS A 1132 -26.29 -37.94 -28.65
N ARG A 1133 -26.14 -37.69 -29.96
CA ARG A 1133 -27.25 -37.70 -30.93
C ARG A 1133 -27.17 -38.91 -31.85
N PHE A 1134 -28.29 -39.62 -32.01
CA PHE A 1134 -28.37 -40.78 -32.90
C PHE A 1134 -29.77 -40.95 -33.52
N PRO A 1135 -29.89 -41.61 -34.68
CA PRO A 1135 -31.18 -41.96 -35.26
C PRO A 1135 -31.75 -43.26 -34.65
N LEU A 1136 -33.03 -43.24 -34.29
CA LEU A 1136 -33.80 -44.45 -34.00
C LEU A 1136 -33.90 -45.33 -35.27
N GLN A 1137 -33.91 -46.66 -35.12
CA GLN A 1137 -33.94 -47.55 -36.28
C GLN A 1137 -35.22 -47.36 -37.12
N LYS A 1138 -35.07 -47.18 -38.45
CA LYS A 1138 -36.13 -46.76 -39.38
C LYS A 1138 -37.35 -47.71 -39.50
N THR A 1139 -37.22 -48.95 -39.06
CA THR A 1139 -38.24 -50.01 -39.26
C THR A 1139 -38.60 -50.76 -37.98
N VAL A 1140 -38.12 -50.31 -36.81
CA VAL A 1140 -38.31 -51.03 -35.53
C VAL A 1140 -39.05 -50.15 -34.53
N THR A 1141 -40.10 -50.73 -33.95
CA THR A 1141 -41.04 -50.10 -33.01
C THR A 1141 -41.19 -50.95 -31.75
N GLY A 1142 -41.87 -50.43 -30.73
CA GLY A 1142 -42.01 -51.05 -29.41
C GLY A 1142 -41.01 -50.53 -28.38
N LEU A 1143 -40.76 -51.31 -27.33
CA LEU A 1143 -39.89 -50.93 -26.21
C LEU A 1143 -38.41 -51.04 -26.59
N GLN A 1144 -37.73 -49.90 -26.56
CA GLN A 1144 -36.31 -49.75 -26.84
C GLN A 1144 -35.63 -49.20 -25.59
N ALA A 1145 -34.31 -49.37 -25.49
CA ALA A 1145 -33.54 -48.88 -24.36
C ALA A 1145 -32.17 -48.36 -24.77
N VAL A 1146 -31.69 -47.39 -24.01
CA VAL A 1146 -30.29 -46.98 -23.98
C VAL A 1146 -29.65 -47.44 -22.67
N ARG A 1147 -28.35 -47.72 -22.70
CA ARG A 1147 -27.51 -47.97 -21.52
C ARG A 1147 -26.46 -46.88 -21.42
N ALA A 1148 -26.26 -46.33 -20.23
CA ALA A 1148 -24.99 -45.70 -19.87
C ALA A 1148 -24.20 -46.65 -18.98
N GLN A 1149 -22.89 -46.71 -19.17
CA GLN A 1149 -21.96 -47.32 -18.24
C GLN A 1149 -20.83 -46.33 -17.98
N PHE A 1150 -20.67 -45.91 -16.73
CA PHE A 1150 -19.52 -45.12 -16.30
C PHE A 1150 -18.54 -46.04 -15.56
N ARG A 1151 -17.25 -46.01 -15.91
CA ARG A 1151 -16.28 -47.00 -15.43
C ARG A 1151 -14.91 -46.44 -15.09
N TYR A 1152 -14.38 -46.85 -13.94
CA TYR A 1152 -13.02 -46.63 -13.51
C TYR A 1152 -12.05 -47.58 -14.23
N GLN A 1153 -11.21 -47.05 -15.14
CA GLN A 1153 -10.03 -47.69 -15.75
C GLN A 1153 -10.16 -49.10 -16.38
N SER A 1154 -11.36 -49.72 -16.43
CA SER A 1154 -11.57 -51.05 -17.03
C SER A 1154 -11.81 -50.99 -18.54
N THR A 1155 -11.82 -52.12 -19.25
CA THR A 1155 -12.12 -52.14 -20.69
C THR A 1155 -13.60 -51.86 -20.99
N ALA A 1156 -13.89 -51.24 -22.14
CA ALA A 1156 -15.25 -51.02 -22.62
C ALA A 1156 -15.99 -52.35 -22.87
N GLY A 1157 -17.27 -52.41 -22.55
CA GLY A 1157 -18.10 -53.60 -22.68
C GLY A 1157 -19.53 -53.35 -22.20
N THR A 1158 -20.52 -54.03 -22.78
CA THR A 1158 -21.95 -53.79 -22.50
C THR A 1158 -22.36 -54.08 -21.05
N CYS A 1159 -21.55 -54.86 -20.34
CA CYS A 1159 -21.56 -54.98 -18.89
C CYS A 1159 -20.12 -55.34 -18.45
N SER A 1160 -19.23 -54.36 -18.45
CA SER A 1160 -17.91 -54.52 -17.82
C SER A 1160 -18.08 -54.69 -16.32
N SER A 1161 -17.15 -55.31 -15.61
CA SER A 1161 -17.16 -55.40 -14.13
C SER A 1161 -16.16 -54.41 -13.51
N GLY A 1162 -16.41 -54.01 -12.25
CA GLY A 1162 -15.58 -53.03 -11.53
C GLY A 1162 -16.30 -52.49 -10.29
N ASN A 1163 -15.54 -52.23 -9.22
CA ASN A 1163 -16.07 -51.81 -7.91
C ASN A 1163 -16.54 -50.35 -7.86
N TYR A 1164 -16.05 -49.53 -8.80
CA TYR A 1164 -16.35 -48.11 -8.98
C TYR A 1164 -17.00 -47.85 -10.35
N ASN A 1165 -17.70 -48.84 -10.87
CA ASN A 1165 -18.39 -48.74 -12.15
C ASN A 1165 -19.89 -48.69 -11.89
N ASP A 1166 -20.61 -47.98 -12.74
CA ASP A 1166 -22.04 -47.68 -12.61
C ASP A 1166 -22.75 -47.95 -13.93
N ARG A 1167 -23.96 -48.52 -13.92
CA ARG A 1167 -24.72 -48.82 -15.15
C ARG A 1167 -26.20 -48.62 -14.99
N ASP A 1168 -26.76 -47.77 -15.84
CA ASP A 1168 -28.20 -47.54 -15.92
C ASP A 1168 -28.74 -47.82 -17.31
N ASP A 1169 -29.95 -48.35 -17.36
CA ASP A 1169 -30.75 -48.38 -18.58
C ASP A 1169 -31.91 -47.38 -18.49
N LEU A 1170 -32.30 -46.81 -19.63
CA LEU A 1170 -33.52 -46.01 -19.76
C LEU A 1170 -34.37 -46.55 -20.91
N VAL A 1171 -35.59 -47.00 -20.58
CA VAL A 1171 -36.54 -47.58 -21.52
C VAL A 1171 -37.53 -46.52 -22.02
N PHE A 1172 -37.76 -46.50 -23.32
CA PHE A 1172 -38.74 -45.63 -23.97
C PHE A 1172 -39.48 -46.38 -25.08
N THR A 1173 -40.71 -45.95 -25.36
CA THR A 1173 -41.57 -46.55 -26.38
C THR A 1173 -41.41 -45.82 -27.71
N VAL A 1174 -41.03 -46.54 -28.77
CA VAL A 1174 -41.01 -46.02 -30.14
C VAL A 1174 -42.24 -46.50 -30.89
N SER A 1175 -43.11 -45.56 -31.26
CA SER A 1175 -44.37 -45.86 -31.94
C SER A 1175 -44.16 -46.14 -33.44
N PRO A 1176 -45.03 -46.96 -34.07
CA PRO A 1176 -45.21 -46.91 -35.52
C PRO A 1176 -45.70 -45.51 -35.93
N ARG A 1177 -45.39 -45.15 -37.18
CA ARG A 1177 -45.81 -43.90 -37.80
C ARG A 1177 -47.09 -44.11 -38.61
#